data_AF-A0A940BVW3-F1
#
_entry.id   AF-A0A940BVW3-F1
#
_cell.length_a   1.000
_cell.length_b   1.000
_cell.length_c   1.000
_cell.angle_alpha   90.00
_cell.angle_beta   90.00
_cell.angle_gamma   90.00
#
_symmetry.space_group_name_H-M   'P 1'
#
loop_
_entity.id
_entity.type
_entity.pdbx_description
1 polymer ?
#
loop_
_entity_poly.entity_id
_entity_poly.type
_entity_poly.pdbx_seq_one_letter_code
_entity_poly.pdbx_strand_id
1 'polypeptide(L)'
;AAAETARATAETARASAETARAAQEAQREAEETLRKSAEVDRAAAESARAAAESARATAETARATAETARATAENARASAENTRAAAETVRIGNENLRIAAEAVRQENEASRIAAEEARAAAETARAAAETARVTAETARAEADAGRDGRIASFLASLNAYAAANDIFNVPYLIGEYGFRTAFRMFAEANAPLDGLTNACVRFFGAAVPTVQEVYKTRFSLFTSSTSYSGTKQESSVGLVCTPSTNASAGRDDFKDLPLFICFDCNYTIDAVTLEPVVTAVKDIFGTYSKTPTDSFVGVMQMTGWVRRTTDSTYKYVEYAASRKADGYKPLPEAVRAGDNSVRPFVIHAKYAAGYNAAGKPSSVSGAIPISFRGESAISTNVSHDGQVALWRQWGSQYCGTSICDLAFCQLMLELKYARLGAYPDYFSGCTQLDYYYKAKVAETGVKRVVLSSSQAATFVIGSYVSVGTSKLRDSADCYNVVEYAKVLRTESVTVNGTNYVAVVLDTENEFDTTTSTWLVSQPWRTGATDDILGTDGSAGSCTNRKEPFRLQGIEIMPGNAEVAADVVLTSEGSNRYTVNAVRRAANITAGSVGVGAAQIEELDAFSASGLKYIGEANWTANDQERYLFGKTVASSVLSGYCSGQERKPISASGSFALCGFGNLATANGAGLAYLRMQALNDTSALCGARVCGTAGNRGVYQEA
;
A
#
# COMPACT_ATOMS: atom_id res chain seq x y z
N ALA A 1 -22.39 125.50 163.59
CA ALA A 1 -21.73 125.88 162.32
C ALA A 1 -22.36 125.23 161.07
N ALA A 2 -23.04 124.08 161.16
CA ALA A 2 -23.69 123.36 160.04
C ALA A 2 -24.82 124.10 159.25
N ALA A 3 -25.11 125.38 159.53
CA ALA A 3 -26.17 126.16 158.86
C ALA A 3 -25.68 126.97 157.64
N GLU A 4 -24.40 127.36 157.57
CA GLU A 4 -23.86 128.16 156.46
C GLU A 4 -23.77 127.34 155.15
N THR A 5 -23.57 126.03 155.27
CA THR A 5 -23.44 125.10 154.13
C THR A 5 -24.76 124.91 153.37
N ALA A 6 -25.92 125.10 154.01
CA ALA A 6 -27.22 124.89 153.37
C ALA A 6 -27.68 126.08 152.49
N ARG A 7 -27.28 127.32 152.82
CA ARG A 7 -27.69 128.53 152.07
C ARG A 7 -26.93 128.69 150.75
N ALA A 8 -25.66 128.31 150.72
CA ALA A 8 -24.84 128.39 149.51
C ALA A 8 -25.37 127.47 148.39
N THR A 9 -25.90 126.30 148.74
CA THR A 9 -26.43 125.34 147.76
C THR A 9 -27.70 125.84 147.06
N ALA A 10 -28.54 126.61 147.75
CA ALA A 10 -29.78 127.15 147.18
C ALA A 10 -29.53 128.28 146.16
N GLU A 11 -28.56 129.15 146.40
CA GLU A 11 -28.27 130.27 145.49
C GLU A 11 -27.65 129.79 144.16
N THR A 12 -26.84 128.73 144.19
CA THR A 12 -26.28 128.13 142.99
C THR A 12 -27.37 127.53 142.09
N ALA A 13 -28.42 126.93 142.66
CA ALA A 13 -29.50 126.32 141.88
C ALA A 13 -30.33 127.34 141.08
N ARG A 14 -30.53 128.54 141.64
CA ARG A 14 -31.32 129.60 140.98
C ARG A 14 -30.59 130.22 139.79
N ALA A 15 -29.28 130.43 139.90
CA ALA A 15 -28.46 130.92 138.79
C ALA A 15 -28.48 129.95 137.59
N SER A 16 -28.48 128.64 137.86
CA SER A 16 -28.55 127.62 136.82
C SER A 16 -29.88 127.62 136.05
N ALA A 17 -31.00 127.93 136.72
CA ALA A 17 -32.32 127.98 136.09
C ALA A 17 -32.46 129.18 135.12
N GLU A 18 -31.91 130.33 135.48
CA GLU A 18 -32.02 131.55 134.66
C GLU A 18 -31.18 131.43 133.36
N THR A 19 -30.00 130.81 133.44
CA THR A 19 -29.18 130.52 132.25
C THR A 19 -29.87 129.55 131.28
N ALA A 20 -30.67 128.61 131.79
CA ALA A 20 -31.38 127.63 130.96
C ALA A 20 -32.49 128.28 130.10
N ARG A 21 -33.19 129.29 130.63
CA ARG A 21 -34.27 129.97 129.90
C ARG A 21 -33.74 130.84 128.76
N ALA A 22 -32.64 131.55 128.98
CA ALA A 22 -32.01 132.36 127.94
C ALA A 22 -31.51 131.52 126.75
N ALA A 23 -31.06 130.28 127.03
CA ALA A 23 -30.64 129.34 125.99
C ALA A 23 -31.82 128.87 125.11
N GLN A 24 -33.02 128.68 125.67
CA GLN A 24 -34.19 128.24 124.90
C GLN A 24 -34.70 129.31 123.94
N GLU A 25 -34.67 130.59 124.33
CA GLU A 25 -35.18 131.67 123.48
C GLU A 25 -34.32 131.87 122.22
N ALA A 26 -32.99 131.77 122.35
CA ALA A 26 -32.07 131.82 121.21
C ALA A 26 -32.25 130.62 120.25
N GLN A 27 -32.69 129.48 120.77
CA GLN A 27 -32.92 128.28 119.97
C GLN A 27 -34.11 128.46 119.02
N ARG A 28 -35.18 129.11 119.48
CA ARG A 28 -36.39 129.34 118.67
C ARG A 28 -36.15 130.29 117.49
N GLU A 29 -35.33 131.33 117.66
CA GLU A 29 -35.03 132.28 116.57
C GLU A 29 -34.17 131.65 115.46
N ALA A 30 -33.25 130.75 115.82
CA ALA A 30 -32.49 129.98 114.85
C ALA A 30 -33.38 129.05 114.01
N GLU A 31 -34.40 128.44 114.64
CA GLU A 31 -35.36 127.55 113.97
C GLU A 31 -36.21 128.28 112.92
N GLU A 32 -36.66 129.51 113.20
CA GLU A 32 -37.50 130.25 112.25
C GLU A 32 -36.71 130.74 111.01
N THR A 33 -35.41 131.01 111.17
CA THR A 33 -34.54 131.36 110.03
C THR A 33 -34.28 130.14 109.15
N LEU A 34 -34.07 128.97 109.75
CA LEU A 34 -33.92 127.69 109.04
C LEU A 34 -35.15 127.36 108.19
N ARG A 35 -36.36 127.63 108.70
CA ARG A 35 -37.61 127.35 107.98
C ARG A 35 -37.72 128.12 106.65
N LYS A 36 -37.33 129.40 106.63
CA LYS A 36 -37.44 130.23 105.42
C LYS A 36 -36.43 129.81 104.35
N SER A 37 -35.21 129.46 104.73
CA SER A 37 -34.21 128.95 103.78
C SER A 37 -34.68 127.63 103.15
N ALA A 38 -35.26 126.75 103.97
CA ALA A 38 -35.81 125.48 103.49
C ALA A 38 -36.92 125.65 102.44
N GLU A 39 -37.75 126.69 102.54
CA GLU A 39 -38.85 126.90 101.60
C GLU A 39 -38.39 127.42 100.23
N VAL A 40 -37.32 128.22 100.18
CA VAL A 40 -36.69 128.66 98.91
C VAL A 40 -36.00 127.49 98.23
N ASP A 41 -35.26 126.67 98.99
CA ASP A 41 -34.59 125.47 98.48
C ASP A 41 -35.59 124.46 97.91
N ARG A 42 -36.77 124.33 98.54
CA ARG A 42 -37.84 123.45 98.07
C ARG A 42 -38.37 123.86 96.70
N ALA A 43 -38.56 125.16 96.44
CA ALA A 43 -39.06 125.64 95.16
C ALA A 43 -38.04 125.42 94.01
N ALA A 44 -36.75 125.64 94.27
CA ALA A 44 -35.69 125.38 93.29
C ALA A 44 -35.56 123.87 92.99
N ALA A 45 -35.67 123.03 94.02
CA ALA A 45 -35.70 121.58 93.87
C ALA A 45 -36.88 121.11 93.00
N GLU A 46 -38.04 121.75 93.13
CA GLU A 46 -39.24 121.41 92.36
C GLU A 46 -39.10 121.72 90.86
N SER A 47 -38.56 122.87 90.49
CA SER A 47 -38.29 123.19 89.08
C SER A 47 -37.20 122.30 88.46
N ALA A 48 -36.13 122.00 89.23
CA ALA A 48 -35.09 121.07 88.78
C ALA A 48 -35.65 119.66 88.54
N ARG A 49 -36.59 119.22 89.38
CA ARG A 49 -37.28 117.93 89.24
C ARG A 49 -38.10 117.85 87.96
N ALA A 50 -38.85 118.90 87.61
CA ALA A 50 -39.67 118.90 86.39
C ALA A 50 -38.82 118.81 85.10
N ALA A 51 -37.69 119.52 85.04
CA ALA A 51 -36.76 119.42 83.90
C ALA A 51 -36.11 118.04 83.79
N ALA A 52 -35.71 117.47 84.94
CA ALA A 52 -35.19 116.11 85.00
C ALA A 52 -36.23 115.07 84.53
N GLU A 53 -37.51 115.27 84.87
CA GLU A 53 -38.59 114.38 84.45
C GLU A 53 -38.83 114.43 82.94
N SER A 54 -38.81 115.60 82.32
CA SER A 54 -38.97 115.72 80.86
C SER A 54 -37.77 115.14 80.10
N ALA A 55 -36.54 115.34 80.61
CA ALA A 55 -35.34 114.72 80.02
C ALA A 55 -35.37 113.19 80.13
N ARG A 56 -35.86 112.68 81.27
CA ARG A 56 -36.08 111.25 81.49
C ARG A 56 -37.07 110.66 80.50
N ALA A 57 -38.18 111.32 80.22
CA ALA A 57 -39.19 110.84 79.27
C ALA A 57 -38.63 110.73 77.83
N THR A 58 -37.83 111.71 77.38
CA THR A 58 -37.18 111.66 76.06
C THR A 58 -36.13 110.54 76.00
N ALA A 59 -35.30 110.41 77.04
CA ALA A 59 -34.33 109.32 77.14
C ALA A 59 -35.02 107.95 77.13
N GLU A 60 -36.16 107.83 77.79
CA GLU A 60 -36.93 106.59 77.84
C GLU A 60 -37.53 106.21 76.48
N THR A 61 -38.01 107.19 75.71
CA THR A 61 -38.52 106.96 74.35
C THR A 61 -37.41 106.54 73.39
N ALA A 62 -36.24 107.18 73.46
CA ALA A 62 -35.07 106.80 72.67
C ALA A 62 -34.58 105.39 73.03
N ARG A 63 -34.55 105.06 74.33
CA ARG A 63 -34.22 103.73 74.83
C ARG A 63 -35.19 102.66 74.28
N ALA A 64 -36.49 102.91 74.32
CA ALA A 64 -37.50 101.99 73.78
C ALA A 64 -37.32 101.74 72.27
N THR A 65 -36.95 102.76 71.50
CA THR A 65 -36.71 102.65 70.05
C THR A 65 -35.45 101.84 69.76
N ALA A 66 -34.36 102.11 70.48
CA ALA A 66 -33.12 101.35 70.39
C ALA A 66 -33.32 99.87 70.77
N GLU A 67 -34.13 99.62 71.80
CA GLU A 67 -34.48 98.28 72.25
C GLU A 67 -35.27 97.50 71.18
N THR A 68 -36.21 98.16 70.51
CA THR A 68 -37.00 97.56 69.42
C THR A 68 -36.13 97.22 68.20
N ALA A 69 -35.21 98.13 67.82
CA ALA A 69 -34.26 97.89 66.74
C ALA A 69 -33.31 96.73 67.05
N ARG A 70 -32.81 96.67 68.30
CA ARG A 70 -31.97 95.57 68.79
C ARG A 70 -32.72 94.24 68.73
N ALA A 71 -33.96 94.19 69.19
CA ALA A 71 -34.79 92.98 69.13
C ALA A 71 -35.00 92.49 67.69
N THR A 72 -35.19 93.41 66.74
CA THR A 72 -35.37 93.05 65.32
C THR A 72 -34.09 92.48 64.71
N ALA A 73 -32.93 93.10 64.98
CA ALA A 73 -31.64 92.60 64.54
C ALA A 73 -31.31 91.22 65.13
N GLU A 74 -31.65 91.03 66.41
CA GLU A 74 -31.43 89.75 67.10
C GLU A 74 -32.33 88.63 66.53
N ASN A 75 -33.58 88.92 66.20
CA ASN A 75 -34.47 87.97 65.53
C ASN A 75 -33.99 87.59 64.12
N ALA A 76 -33.46 88.56 63.36
CA ALA A 76 -32.88 88.30 62.04
C ALA A 76 -31.61 87.42 62.15
N ARG A 77 -30.75 87.71 63.13
CA ARG A 77 -29.56 86.89 63.43
C ARG A 77 -29.94 85.47 63.83
N ALA A 78 -30.94 85.30 64.70
CA ALA A 78 -31.45 84.00 65.10
C ALA A 78 -31.99 83.19 63.91
N SER A 79 -32.72 83.84 62.99
CA SER A 79 -33.25 83.18 61.80
C SER A 79 -32.16 82.74 60.81
N ALA A 80 -31.13 83.57 60.62
CA ALA A 80 -29.97 83.22 59.81
C ALA A 80 -29.17 82.06 60.42
N GLU A 81 -29.00 82.08 61.75
CA GLU A 81 -28.32 81.01 62.49
C GLU A 81 -29.10 79.69 62.40
N ASN A 82 -30.43 79.72 62.53
CA ASN A 82 -31.28 78.55 62.32
C ASN A 82 -31.16 77.98 60.90
N THR A 83 -31.11 78.84 59.88
CA THR A 83 -30.93 78.41 58.48
C THR A 83 -29.56 77.77 58.26
N ARG A 84 -28.50 78.35 58.84
CA ARG A 84 -27.15 77.79 58.79
C ARG A 84 -27.08 76.44 59.51
N ALA A 85 -27.69 76.32 60.69
CA ALA A 85 -27.75 75.07 61.44
C ALA A 85 -28.51 73.96 60.67
N ALA A 86 -29.61 74.31 59.98
CA ALA A 86 -30.33 73.37 59.13
C ALA A 86 -29.48 72.92 57.93
N ALA A 87 -28.80 73.84 57.24
CA ALA A 87 -27.91 73.51 56.13
C ALA A 87 -26.73 72.62 56.58
N GLU A 88 -26.17 72.89 57.76
CA GLU A 88 -25.09 72.09 58.34
C GLU A 88 -25.57 70.68 58.73
N THR A 89 -26.81 70.57 59.24
CA THR A 89 -27.44 69.26 59.51
C THR A 89 -27.60 68.44 58.22
N VAL A 90 -28.02 69.07 57.11
CA VAL A 90 -28.12 68.41 55.80
C VAL A 90 -26.75 68.00 55.28
N ARG A 91 -25.72 68.87 55.40
CA ARG A 91 -24.35 68.55 55.00
C ARG A 91 -23.80 67.33 55.76
N ILE A 92 -24.02 67.29 57.08
CA ILE A 92 -23.64 66.14 57.93
C ILE A 92 -24.38 64.88 57.48
N GLY A 93 -25.68 64.97 57.19
CA GLY A 93 -26.47 63.85 56.67
C GLY A 93 -25.91 63.29 55.35
N ASN A 94 -25.60 64.17 54.40
CA ASN A 94 -25.02 63.78 53.11
C ASN A 94 -23.62 63.16 53.27
N GLU A 95 -22.80 63.71 54.18
CA GLU A 95 -21.47 63.16 54.44
C GLU A 95 -21.54 61.78 55.09
N ASN A 96 -22.48 61.57 56.02
CA ASN A 96 -22.73 60.24 56.59
C ASN A 96 -23.22 59.24 55.52
N LEU A 97 -24.08 59.66 54.59
CA LEU A 97 -24.51 58.82 53.46
C LEU A 97 -23.33 58.47 52.54
N ARG A 98 -22.44 59.42 52.26
CA ARG A 98 -21.22 59.19 51.48
C ARG A 98 -20.29 58.19 52.17
N ILE A 99 -20.10 58.32 53.49
CA ILE A 99 -19.31 57.39 54.30
C ILE A 99 -19.92 55.98 54.26
N ALA A 100 -21.24 55.86 54.43
CA ALA A 100 -21.93 54.58 54.36
C ALA A 100 -21.80 53.92 52.98
N ALA A 101 -21.97 54.69 51.89
CA ALA A 101 -21.79 54.19 50.53
C ALA A 101 -20.35 53.75 50.25
N GLU A 102 -19.37 54.48 50.77
CA GLU A 102 -17.96 54.13 50.65
C GLU A 102 -17.61 52.86 51.44
N ALA A 103 -18.19 52.66 52.64
CA ALA A 103 -18.04 51.43 53.40
C ALA A 103 -18.59 50.22 52.63
N VAL A 104 -19.79 50.34 52.03
CA VAL A 104 -20.38 49.29 51.18
C VAL A 104 -19.52 49.01 49.94
N ARG A 105 -18.96 50.05 49.31
CA ARG A 105 -18.03 49.88 48.18
C ARG A 105 -16.80 49.06 48.57
N GLN A 106 -16.22 49.34 49.74
CA GLN A 106 -15.07 48.57 50.23
C GLN A 106 -15.41 47.12 50.56
N GLU A 107 -16.58 46.87 51.14
CA GLU A 107 -17.05 45.51 51.42
C GLU A 107 -17.28 44.70 50.12
N ASN A 108 -17.89 45.32 49.11
CA ASN A 108 -18.07 44.72 47.78
C ASN A 108 -16.72 44.45 47.09
N GLU A 109 -15.76 45.38 47.21
CA GLU A 109 -14.43 45.21 46.62
C GLU A 109 -13.65 44.09 47.33
N ALA A 110 -13.73 44.01 48.66
CA ALA A 110 -13.16 42.89 49.42
C ALA A 110 -13.79 41.55 49.00
N SER A 111 -15.10 41.51 48.81
CA SER A 111 -15.81 40.31 48.34
C SER A 111 -15.40 39.91 46.92
N ARG A 112 -15.21 40.88 46.02
CA ARG A 112 -14.72 40.67 44.66
C ARG A 112 -13.29 40.09 44.67
N ILE A 113 -12.42 40.62 45.52
CA ILE A 113 -11.04 40.12 45.68
C ILE A 113 -11.07 38.67 46.18
N ALA A 114 -11.84 38.37 47.23
CA ALA A 114 -11.96 37.02 47.76
C ALA A 114 -12.51 36.02 46.72
N ALA A 115 -13.48 36.44 45.90
CA ALA A 115 -14.02 35.63 44.81
C ALA A 115 -12.97 35.38 43.70
N GLU A 116 -12.16 36.39 43.37
CA GLU A 116 -11.10 36.27 42.38
C GLU A 116 -9.96 35.36 42.87
N GLU A 117 -9.59 35.46 44.15
CA GLU A 117 -8.65 34.54 44.80
C GLU A 117 -9.16 33.09 44.79
N ALA A 118 -10.44 32.89 45.12
CA ALA A 118 -11.08 31.57 45.05
C ALA A 118 -11.09 31.00 43.62
N ARG A 119 -11.36 31.85 42.61
CA ARG A 119 -11.31 31.46 41.19
C ARG A 119 -9.89 31.08 40.78
N ALA A 120 -8.88 31.84 41.18
CA ALA A 120 -7.47 31.54 40.90
C ALA A 120 -7.03 30.22 41.55
N ALA A 121 -7.47 29.94 42.78
CA ALA A 121 -7.22 28.68 43.46
C ALA A 121 -7.89 27.50 42.74
N ALA A 122 -9.15 27.66 42.30
CA ALA A 122 -9.88 26.65 41.55
C ALA A 122 -9.22 26.34 40.19
N GLU A 123 -8.75 27.37 39.49
CA GLU A 123 -8.05 27.21 38.22
C GLU A 123 -6.69 26.51 38.39
N THR A 124 -5.98 26.82 39.48
CA THR A 124 -4.75 26.12 39.85
C THR A 124 -5.02 24.64 40.13
N ALA A 125 -6.09 24.32 40.86
CA ALA A 125 -6.49 22.94 41.12
C ALA A 125 -6.90 22.19 39.84
N ARG A 126 -7.63 22.86 38.92
CA ARG A 126 -8.01 22.30 37.61
C ARG A 126 -6.79 22.01 36.76
N ALA A 127 -5.81 22.92 36.72
CA ALA A 127 -4.56 22.71 36.00
C ALA A 127 -3.77 21.52 36.55
N ALA A 128 -3.67 21.40 37.89
CA ALA A 128 -3.02 20.25 38.54
C ALA A 128 -3.74 18.93 38.23
N ALA A 129 -5.08 18.91 38.24
CA ALA A 129 -5.87 17.74 37.88
C ALA A 129 -5.69 17.35 36.41
N GLU A 130 -5.61 18.32 35.49
CA GLU A 130 -5.35 18.05 34.08
C GLU A 130 -3.93 17.52 33.83
N THR A 131 -2.92 18.07 34.52
CA THR A 131 -1.56 17.50 34.51
C THR A 131 -1.58 16.05 34.98
N ALA A 132 -2.24 15.75 36.11
CA ALA A 132 -2.34 14.39 36.62
C ALA A 132 -3.05 13.44 35.65
N ARG A 133 -4.13 13.91 34.99
CA ARG A 133 -4.84 13.15 33.95
C ARG A 133 -3.93 12.83 32.76
N VAL A 134 -3.18 13.81 32.28
CA VAL A 134 -2.22 13.62 31.17
C VAL A 134 -1.13 12.64 31.56
N THR A 135 -0.54 12.76 32.75
CA THR A 135 0.47 11.81 33.24
C THR A 135 -0.09 10.38 33.33
N ALA A 136 -1.32 10.21 33.83
CA ALA A 136 -1.98 8.91 33.89
C ALA A 136 -2.26 8.33 32.50
N GLU A 137 -2.62 9.17 31.54
CA GLU A 137 -2.83 8.74 30.15
C GLU A 137 -1.53 8.33 29.47
N THR A 138 -0.45 9.08 29.66
CA THR A 138 0.88 8.69 29.18
C THR A 138 1.31 7.35 29.78
N ALA A 139 1.13 7.15 31.08
CA ALA A 139 1.47 5.87 31.73
C ALA A 139 0.63 4.69 31.20
N ARG A 140 -0.64 4.90 30.86
CA ARG A 140 -1.47 3.88 30.20
C ARG A 140 -0.94 3.52 28.81
N ALA A 141 -0.64 4.52 27.98
CA ALA A 141 -0.09 4.30 26.65
C ALA A 141 1.26 3.54 26.69
N GLU A 142 2.13 3.87 27.65
CA GLU A 142 3.38 3.15 27.89
C GLU A 142 3.15 1.70 28.31
N ALA A 143 2.18 1.44 29.19
CA ALA A 143 1.82 0.09 29.62
C ALA A 143 1.26 -0.77 28.46
N ASP A 144 0.41 -0.19 27.62
CA ASP A 144 -0.15 -0.85 26.43
C ASP A 144 0.95 -1.16 25.40
N ALA A 145 1.84 -0.20 25.13
CA ALA A 145 3.02 -0.43 24.28
C ALA A 145 3.93 -1.54 24.85
N GLY A 146 4.12 -1.57 26.17
CA GLY A 146 4.85 -2.63 26.86
C GLY A 146 4.19 -4.01 26.73
N ARG A 147 2.85 -4.07 26.82
CA ARG A 147 2.07 -5.30 26.59
C ARG A 147 2.21 -5.80 25.16
N ASP A 148 2.09 -4.91 24.18
CA ASP A 148 2.22 -5.25 22.76
C ASP A 148 3.63 -5.73 22.42
N GLY A 149 4.66 -5.08 22.98
CA GLY A 149 6.05 -5.53 22.88
C GLY A 149 6.27 -6.93 23.46
N ARG A 150 5.66 -7.24 24.62
CA ARG A 150 5.72 -8.59 25.22
C ARG A 150 5.03 -9.63 24.33
N ILE A 151 3.86 -9.33 23.78
CA ILE A 151 3.14 -10.22 22.85
C ILE A 151 3.99 -10.49 21.61
N ALA A 152 4.55 -9.44 20.99
CA ALA A 152 5.41 -9.57 19.83
C ALA A 152 6.63 -10.46 20.11
N SER A 153 7.28 -10.27 21.26
CA SER A 153 8.43 -11.10 21.67
C SER A 153 8.06 -12.57 21.92
N PHE A 154 6.88 -12.82 22.49
CA PHE A 154 6.39 -14.18 22.72
C PHE A 154 6.06 -14.88 21.38
N LEU A 155 5.38 -14.20 20.47
CA LEU A 155 5.10 -14.71 19.13
C LEU A 155 6.39 -14.99 18.34
N ALA A 156 7.38 -14.09 18.41
CA ALA A 156 8.69 -14.31 17.80
C ALA A 156 9.39 -15.55 18.36
N SER A 157 9.30 -15.78 19.67
CA SER A 157 9.87 -16.96 20.32
C SER A 157 9.15 -18.25 19.91
N LEU A 158 7.81 -18.23 19.82
CA LEU A 158 7.02 -19.36 19.35
C LEU A 158 7.34 -19.72 17.90
N ASN A 159 7.48 -18.72 17.03
CA ASN A 159 7.87 -18.91 15.63
C ASN A 159 9.29 -19.47 15.51
N ALA A 160 10.24 -18.99 16.32
CA ALA A 160 11.60 -19.52 16.36
C ALA A 160 11.62 -21.00 16.82
N TYR A 161 10.80 -21.36 17.81
CA TYR A 161 10.65 -22.74 18.26
C TYR A 161 10.05 -23.64 17.16
N ALA A 162 9.01 -23.17 16.46
CA ALA A 162 8.42 -23.89 15.34
C ALA A 162 9.44 -24.12 14.21
N ALA A 163 10.18 -23.07 13.81
CA ALA A 163 11.23 -23.17 12.81
C ALA A 163 12.34 -24.14 13.22
N ALA A 164 12.73 -24.14 14.50
CA ALA A 164 13.71 -25.10 15.03
C ALA A 164 13.20 -26.54 14.95
N ASN A 165 11.92 -26.78 15.24
CA ASN A 165 11.30 -28.10 15.11
C ASN A 165 11.21 -28.55 13.65
N ASP A 166 10.93 -27.65 12.71
CA ASP A 166 10.82 -27.98 11.29
C ASP A 166 12.13 -28.54 10.73
N ILE A 167 13.29 -28.03 11.20
CA ILE A 167 14.63 -28.50 10.82
C ILE A 167 14.83 -29.99 11.16
N PHE A 168 14.12 -30.53 12.16
CA PHE A 168 14.17 -31.95 12.49
C PHE A 168 13.02 -32.74 11.86
N ASN A 169 11.80 -32.19 11.93
CA ASN A 169 10.59 -32.89 11.50
C ASN A 169 10.53 -33.05 9.99
N VAL A 170 10.86 -32.01 9.22
CA VAL A 170 10.76 -32.07 7.75
C VAL A 170 11.74 -33.10 7.17
N PRO A 171 13.04 -33.11 7.54
CA PRO A 171 13.95 -34.17 7.11
C PRO A 171 13.49 -35.57 7.49
N TYR A 172 12.99 -35.75 8.71
CA TYR A 172 12.45 -37.04 9.16
C TYR A 172 11.28 -37.49 8.28
N LEU A 173 10.30 -36.61 8.04
CA LEU A 173 9.14 -36.92 7.21
C LEU A 173 9.54 -37.24 5.77
N ILE A 174 10.49 -36.51 5.20
CA ILE A 174 11.01 -36.76 3.84
C ILE A 174 11.67 -38.14 3.77
N GLY A 175 12.49 -38.48 4.76
CA GLY A 175 13.17 -39.78 4.81
C GLY A 175 12.21 -40.96 4.95
N GLU A 176 11.13 -40.80 5.72
CA GLU A 176 10.19 -41.88 6.01
C GLU A 176 9.11 -42.04 4.91
N TYR A 177 8.59 -40.93 4.38
CA TYR A 177 7.39 -40.94 3.52
C TYR A 177 7.63 -40.45 2.09
N GLY A 178 8.83 -39.98 1.79
CA GLY A 178 9.16 -39.32 0.53
C GLY A 178 8.61 -37.89 0.46
N PHE A 179 9.15 -37.11 -0.46
CA PHE A 179 8.97 -35.65 -0.48
C PHE A 179 7.51 -35.19 -0.61
N ARG A 180 6.73 -35.81 -1.51
CA ARG A 180 5.32 -35.44 -1.74
C ARG A 180 4.45 -35.68 -0.49
N THR A 181 4.57 -36.85 0.09
CA THR A 181 3.77 -37.26 1.25
C THR A 181 4.19 -36.46 2.48
N ALA A 182 5.50 -36.23 2.66
CA ALA A 182 6.03 -35.36 3.71
C ALA A 182 5.46 -33.94 3.62
N PHE A 183 5.42 -33.37 2.41
CA PHE A 183 4.84 -32.05 2.20
C PHE A 183 3.34 -32.03 2.53
N ARG A 184 2.58 -33.06 2.11
CA ARG A 184 1.17 -33.19 2.48
C ARG A 184 0.96 -33.18 3.99
N MET A 185 1.64 -34.07 4.70
CA MET A 185 1.52 -34.19 6.16
C MET A 185 1.89 -32.87 6.85
N PHE A 186 2.96 -32.21 6.40
CA PHE A 186 3.38 -30.93 6.96
C PHE A 186 2.38 -29.82 6.67
N ALA A 187 1.88 -29.71 5.43
CA ALA A 187 0.93 -28.68 5.02
C ALA A 187 -0.41 -28.85 5.75
N GLU A 188 -0.95 -30.06 5.84
CA GLU A 188 -2.20 -30.35 6.57
C GLU A 188 -2.10 -29.98 8.05
N ALA A 189 -0.93 -30.16 8.67
CA ALA A 189 -0.71 -29.82 10.07
C ALA A 189 -0.49 -28.32 10.32
N ASN A 190 0.19 -27.62 9.41
CA ASN A 190 0.66 -26.24 9.66
C ASN A 190 -0.16 -25.17 8.93
N ALA A 191 -0.66 -25.42 7.72
CA ALA A 191 -1.39 -24.41 6.95
C ALA A 191 -2.65 -23.86 7.68
N PRO A 192 -3.39 -24.64 8.50
CA PRO A 192 -4.47 -24.10 9.32
C PRO A 192 -4.01 -23.12 10.42
N LEU A 193 -2.73 -23.13 10.80
CA LEU A 193 -2.18 -22.32 11.90
C LEU A 193 -1.64 -20.97 11.42
N ASP A 194 -0.79 -20.98 10.39
CA ASP A 194 -0.08 -19.79 9.91
C ASP A 194 -0.29 -19.51 8.41
N GLY A 195 -1.15 -20.26 7.75
CA GLY A 195 -1.48 -20.13 6.33
C GLY A 195 -0.58 -20.96 5.43
N LEU A 196 -1.15 -21.41 4.30
CA LEU A 196 -0.49 -22.34 3.38
C LEU A 196 0.83 -21.79 2.81
N THR A 197 0.91 -20.50 2.48
CA THR A 197 2.16 -19.87 2.02
C THR A 197 3.29 -20.04 3.03
N ASN A 198 3.03 -19.82 4.33
CA ASN A 198 4.03 -19.96 5.38
C ASN A 198 4.43 -21.41 5.58
N ALA A 199 3.46 -22.34 5.55
CA ALA A 199 3.73 -23.77 5.57
C ALA A 199 4.64 -24.20 4.38
N CYS A 200 4.41 -23.68 3.16
CA CYS A 200 5.30 -23.89 2.02
C CYS A 200 6.71 -23.35 2.30
N VAL A 201 6.85 -22.09 2.74
CA VAL A 201 8.15 -21.49 3.06
C VAL A 201 8.92 -22.34 4.07
N ARG A 202 8.26 -22.74 5.16
CA ARG A 202 8.85 -23.55 6.23
C ARG A 202 9.26 -24.94 5.74
N PHE A 203 8.38 -25.64 5.03
CA PHE A 203 8.66 -26.98 4.51
C PHE A 203 9.84 -26.97 3.53
N PHE A 204 9.77 -26.16 2.47
CA PHE A 204 10.83 -26.14 1.46
C PHE A 204 12.15 -25.61 2.05
N GLY A 205 12.10 -24.67 3.00
CA GLY A 205 13.28 -24.17 3.69
C GLY A 205 13.96 -25.24 4.54
N ALA A 206 13.19 -25.99 5.33
CA ALA A 206 13.69 -27.08 6.16
C ALA A 206 14.08 -28.33 5.34
N ALA A 207 13.59 -28.46 4.09
CA ALA A 207 13.98 -29.52 3.17
C ALA A 207 15.35 -29.27 2.50
N VAL A 208 15.85 -28.03 2.45
CA VAL A 208 17.14 -27.72 1.80
C VAL A 208 18.30 -28.62 2.25
N PRO A 209 18.53 -28.86 3.56
CA PRO A 209 19.66 -29.67 4.01
C PRO A 209 19.54 -31.16 3.65
N THR A 210 18.34 -31.64 3.26
CA THR A 210 18.11 -33.04 2.92
C THR A 210 18.53 -33.37 1.49
N VAL A 211 18.83 -32.35 0.67
CA VAL A 211 19.15 -32.50 -0.75
C VAL A 211 20.63 -32.23 -0.95
N GLN A 212 21.42 -33.31 -1.01
CA GLN A 212 22.87 -33.23 -1.19
C GLN A 212 23.27 -33.41 -2.66
N GLU A 213 22.34 -33.90 -3.48
CA GLU A 213 22.52 -34.21 -4.88
C GLU A 213 22.88 -32.96 -5.69
N VAL A 214 23.76 -33.17 -6.69
CA VAL A 214 24.07 -32.18 -7.72
C VAL A 214 23.70 -32.80 -9.06
N TYR A 215 22.72 -32.20 -9.72
CA TYR A 215 22.26 -32.66 -11.02
C TYR A 215 23.06 -31.92 -12.09
N LYS A 216 23.90 -32.66 -12.81
CA LYS A 216 24.84 -32.09 -13.76
C LYS A 216 24.64 -32.66 -15.15
N THR A 217 24.74 -31.79 -16.15
CA THR A 217 24.83 -32.18 -17.56
C THR A 217 26.03 -31.50 -18.20
N ARG A 218 26.78 -32.26 -18.99
CA ARG A 218 27.90 -31.81 -19.81
C ARG A 218 27.50 -31.74 -21.27
N PHE A 219 27.87 -30.67 -21.95
CA PHE A 219 27.77 -30.49 -23.40
C PHE A 219 29.12 -30.10 -23.97
N SER A 220 29.38 -30.40 -25.24
CA SER A 220 30.55 -29.85 -25.93
C SER A 220 30.39 -28.34 -26.15
N LEU A 221 31.49 -27.59 -26.11
CA LEU A 221 31.53 -26.25 -26.66
C LEU A 221 31.23 -26.33 -28.17
N PHE A 222 30.52 -25.34 -28.70
CA PHE A 222 30.12 -25.33 -30.11
C PHE A 222 31.31 -25.40 -31.08
N THR A 223 32.45 -24.83 -30.69
CA THR A 223 33.71 -24.86 -31.46
C THR A 223 34.36 -26.25 -31.48
N SER A 224 34.13 -27.07 -30.46
CA SER A 224 34.64 -28.45 -30.38
C SER A 224 33.70 -29.44 -31.06
N SER A 225 32.38 -29.22 -30.95
CA SER A 225 31.36 -30.01 -31.63
C SER A 225 30.07 -29.23 -31.74
N THR A 226 29.39 -29.34 -32.88
CA THR A 226 28.10 -28.70 -33.10
C THR A 226 26.91 -29.53 -32.56
N SER A 227 27.17 -30.65 -31.88
CA SER A 227 26.15 -31.51 -31.31
C SER A 227 25.31 -30.80 -30.26
N TYR A 228 24.00 -31.03 -30.30
CA TYR A 228 23.03 -30.55 -29.31
C TYR A 228 22.76 -31.59 -28.20
N SER A 229 23.40 -32.75 -28.27
CA SER A 229 23.29 -33.81 -27.27
C SER A 229 24.34 -33.66 -26.18
N GLY A 230 23.92 -33.84 -24.92
CA GLY A 230 24.78 -33.84 -23.75
C GLY A 230 24.92 -35.20 -23.10
N THR A 231 25.71 -35.24 -22.04
CA THR A 231 25.89 -36.41 -21.17
C THR A 231 25.58 -36.02 -19.73
N LYS A 232 24.75 -36.82 -19.05
CA LYS A 232 24.47 -36.65 -17.63
C LYS A 232 25.69 -37.01 -16.78
N GLN A 233 25.91 -36.28 -15.71
CA GLN A 233 27.02 -36.45 -14.76
C GLN A 233 26.51 -36.36 -13.32
N GLU A 234 27.36 -36.73 -12.35
CA GLU A 234 27.04 -36.69 -10.92
C GLU A 234 25.73 -37.44 -10.61
N SER A 235 24.84 -36.85 -9.79
CA SER A 235 23.55 -37.42 -9.41
C SER A 235 22.59 -37.61 -10.61
N SER A 236 22.90 -37.05 -11.78
CA SER A 236 22.12 -37.27 -13.00
C SER A 236 22.46 -38.58 -13.72
N VAL A 237 23.58 -39.25 -13.39
CA VAL A 237 23.98 -40.49 -14.06
C VAL A 237 22.91 -41.57 -13.87
N GLY A 238 22.50 -42.21 -14.96
CA GLY A 238 21.50 -43.29 -14.94
C GLY A 238 20.04 -42.82 -14.92
N LEU A 239 19.77 -41.55 -14.58
CA LEU A 239 18.42 -41.00 -14.66
C LEU A 239 17.97 -40.87 -16.12
N VAL A 240 16.74 -41.25 -16.42
CA VAL A 240 16.16 -41.20 -17.76
C VAL A 240 14.83 -40.44 -17.73
N CYS A 241 14.59 -39.65 -18.77
CA CYS A 241 13.29 -39.05 -19.02
C CYS A 241 12.84 -39.37 -20.46
N THR A 242 11.64 -39.89 -20.63
CA THR A 242 10.96 -40.08 -21.91
C THR A 242 9.57 -39.44 -21.82
N PRO A 243 9.13 -38.67 -22.83
CA PRO A 243 7.86 -37.95 -22.75
C PRO A 243 6.65 -38.89 -22.68
N SER A 244 5.62 -38.46 -21.95
CA SER A 244 4.33 -39.14 -21.85
C SER A 244 3.35 -38.66 -22.93
N THR A 245 2.29 -39.42 -23.12
CA THR A 245 1.11 -39.04 -23.89
C THR A 245 -0.17 -39.24 -23.08
N ASN A 246 -1.33 -38.88 -23.65
CA ASN A 246 -2.63 -39.25 -23.07
C ASN A 246 -2.85 -40.77 -23.07
N ALA A 247 -2.19 -41.50 -23.97
CA ALA A 247 -2.36 -42.94 -24.14
C ALA A 247 -1.30 -43.77 -23.40
N SER A 248 -0.13 -43.20 -23.13
CA SER A 248 1.01 -43.92 -22.56
C SER A 248 1.83 -43.07 -21.61
N ALA A 249 2.12 -43.60 -20.43
CA ALA A 249 3.06 -42.97 -19.51
C ALA A 249 4.50 -43.17 -20.00
N GLY A 250 5.26 -42.07 -20.06
CA GLY A 250 6.70 -42.11 -20.23
C GLY A 250 7.41 -42.42 -18.91
N ARG A 251 8.73 -42.57 -18.97
CA ARG A 251 9.59 -42.71 -17.78
C ARG A 251 10.07 -41.32 -17.38
N ASP A 252 9.95 -40.95 -16.12
CA ASP A 252 10.56 -39.73 -15.58
C ASP A 252 11.15 -40.06 -14.21
N ASP A 253 12.45 -40.35 -14.18
CA ASP A 253 13.15 -40.66 -12.93
C ASP A 253 13.37 -39.42 -12.05
N PHE A 254 13.09 -38.22 -12.56
CA PHE A 254 13.24 -36.97 -11.81
C PHE A 254 11.97 -36.57 -11.07
N LYS A 255 10.79 -37.05 -11.49
CA LYS A 255 9.47 -36.52 -11.07
C LYS A 255 9.21 -36.48 -9.55
N ASP A 256 9.89 -37.32 -8.78
CA ASP A 256 9.75 -37.41 -7.32
C ASP A 256 10.99 -36.87 -6.56
N LEU A 257 12.01 -36.41 -7.29
CA LEU A 257 13.21 -35.82 -6.71
C LEU A 257 12.91 -34.40 -6.21
N PRO A 258 13.44 -33.96 -5.05
CA PRO A 258 13.07 -32.69 -4.41
C PRO A 258 13.12 -31.44 -5.30
N LEU A 259 14.11 -31.34 -6.20
CA LEU A 259 14.28 -30.19 -7.10
C LEU A 259 13.42 -30.25 -8.37
N PHE A 260 12.86 -31.42 -8.69
CA PHE A 260 12.13 -31.69 -9.93
C PHE A 260 10.68 -32.14 -9.68
N ILE A 261 10.27 -32.29 -8.44
CA ILE A 261 8.88 -32.58 -8.12
C ILE A 261 8.03 -31.33 -8.35
N CYS A 262 6.94 -31.51 -9.09
CA CYS A 262 5.99 -30.45 -9.41
C CYS A 262 4.75 -30.54 -8.50
N PHE A 263 4.31 -29.38 -8.02
CA PHE A 263 3.06 -29.21 -7.29
C PHE A 263 2.18 -28.21 -8.02
N ASP A 264 1.09 -28.69 -8.64
CA ASP A 264 0.10 -27.79 -9.19
C ASP A 264 -0.58 -27.03 -8.05
N CYS A 265 -0.62 -25.69 -8.14
CA CYS A 265 -1.16 -24.84 -7.09
C CYS A 265 -2.09 -23.76 -7.63
N ASN A 266 -2.91 -23.21 -6.75
CA ASN A 266 -3.55 -21.93 -6.96
C ASN A 266 -2.79 -20.85 -6.18
N TYR A 267 -2.57 -19.70 -6.83
CA TYR A 267 -1.80 -18.62 -6.22
C TYR A 267 -2.20 -17.24 -6.74
N THR A 268 -1.89 -16.22 -5.93
CA THR A 268 -1.91 -14.79 -6.27
C THR A 268 -0.58 -14.14 -5.88
N ILE A 269 -0.44 -12.84 -6.10
CA ILE A 269 0.70 -12.03 -5.62
C ILE A 269 0.16 -10.96 -4.66
N ASP A 270 0.72 -10.93 -3.45
CA ASP A 270 0.39 -9.91 -2.46
C ASP A 270 0.83 -8.52 -2.94
N ALA A 271 -0.06 -7.53 -2.84
CA ALA A 271 0.19 -6.21 -3.41
C ALA A 271 1.25 -5.38 -2.66
N VAL A 272 1.54 -5.73 -1.41
CA VAL A 272 2.44 -4.96 -0.52
C VAL A 272 3.81 -5.60 -0.47
N THR A 273 3.86 -6.87 -0.10
CA THR A 273 5.09 -7.65 0.03
C THR A 273 5.64 -8.10 -1.32
N LEU A 274 4.78 -8.16 -2.36
CA LEU A 274 5.08 -8.68 -3.70
C LEU A 274 5.46 -10.16 -3.71
N GLU A 275 5.11 -10.89 -2.65
CA GLU A 275 5.34 -12.32 -2.52
C GLU A 275 4.15 -13.12 -3.10
N PRO A 276 4.39 -14.30 -3.70
CA PRO A 276 3.33 -15.23 -4.03
C PRO A 276 2.59 -15.69 -2.79
N VAL A 277 1.26 -15.70 -2.89
CA VAL A 277 0.34 -16.23 -1.88
C VAL A 277 -0.26 -17.52 -2.43
N VAL A 278 0.09 -18.65 -1.83
CA VAL A 278 -0.43 -19.96 -2.22
C VAL A 278 -1.75 -20.20 -1.51
N THR A 279 -2.82 -20.43 -2.27
CA THR A 279 -4.18 -20.61 -1.74
C THR A 279 -4.62 -22.06 -1.73
N ALA A 280 -4.09 -22.87 -2.63
CA ALA A 280 -4.30 -24.32 -2.65
C ALA A 280 -3.14 -25.04 -3.34
N VAL A 281 -2.89 -26.29 -2.97
CA VAL A 281 -2.00 -27.21 -3.67
C VAL A 281 -2.78 -28.48 -3.99
N LYS A 282 -2.81 -28.86 -5.26
CA LYS A 282 -3.54 -30.02 -5.77
C LYS A 282 -3.14 -31.28 -5.01
N ASP A 283 -4.16 -32.03 -4.55
CA ASP A 283 -4.02 -33.27 -3.79
C ASP A 283 -3.20 -33.12 -2.48
N ILE A 284 -3.09 -31.90 -1.93
CA ILE A 284 -2.30 -31.60 -0.72
C ILE A 284 -3.10 -30.77 0.28
N PHE A 285 -3.55 -29.57 -0.10
CA PHE A 285 -4.24 -28.68 0.83
C PHE A 285 -5.09 -27.63 0.10
N GLY A 286 -6.23 -27.26 0.68
CA GLY A 286 -7.13 -26.26 0.13
C GLY A 286 -7.95 -26.75 -1.07
N THR A 287 -8.80 -25.88 -1.59
CA THR A 287 -9.70 -26.20 -2.71
C THR A 287 -9.02 -25.86 -4.03
N TYR A 288 -8.24 -26.80 -4.57
CA TYR A 288 -7.59 -26.60 -5.87
C TYR A 288 -8.60 -26.60 -7.03
N SER A 289 -8.42 -25.67 -7.96
CA SER A 289 -9.13 -25.59 -9.22
C SER A 289 -8.15 -25.40 -10.38
N LYS A 290 -8.45 -26.04 -11.53
CA LYS A 290 -7.75 -25.79 -12.80
C LYS A 290 -8.32 -24.59 -13.57
N THR A 291 -9.44 -24.05 -13.12
CA THR A 291 -10.12 -22.87 -13.68
C THR A 291 -10.52 -21.88 -12.57
N PRO A 292 -9.58 -21.42 -11.72
CA PRO A 292 -9.89 -20.41 -10.70
C PRO A 292 -10.37 -19.10 -11.33
N THR A 293 -11.18 -18.34 -10.57
CA THR A 293 -11.72 -17.04 -11.01
C THR A 293 -11.03 -15.84 -10.35
N ASP A 294 -10.40 -16.09 -9.20
CA ASP A 294 -9.79 -15.13 -8.28
C ASP A 294 -8.30 -15.41 -8.02
N SER A 295 -7.73 -16.41 -8.70
CA SER A 295 -6.31 -16.75 -8.66
C SER A 295 -5.81 -17.30 -10.00
N PHE A 296 -4.55 -17.72 -10.06
CA PHE A 296 -3.94 -18.39 -11.21
C PHE A 296 -3.67 -19.86 -10.92
N VAL A 297 -3.45 -20.67 -11.96
CA VAL A 297 -2.85 -22.00 -11.83
C VAL A 297 -1.33 -21.89 -12.03
N GLY A 298 -0.58 -22.39 -11.06
CA GLY A 298 0.88 -22.42 -11.08
C GLY A 298 1.43 -23.83 -10.90
N VAL A 299 2.72 -23.97 -11.16
CA VAL A 299 3.54 -25.12 -10.81
C VAL A 299 4.54 -24.63 -9.78
N MET A 300 4.37 -25.06 -8.54
CA MET A 300 5.28 -24.76 -7.43
C MET A 300 6.36 -25.83 -7.31
N GLN A 301 7.59 -25.40 -7.10
CA GLN A 301 8.76 -26.26 -6.98
C GLN A 301 9.74 -25.71 -5.96
N MET A 302 10.56 -26.59 -5.38
CA MET A 302 11.70 -26.16 -4.58
C MET A 302 12.62 -25.27 -5.41
N THR A 303 13.10 -24.17 -4.79
CA THR A 303 14.07 -23.29 -5.43
C THR A 303 15.38 -24.03 -5.64
N GLY A 304 15.79 -24.15 -6.89
CA GLY A 304 17.14 -24.61 -7.18
C GLY A 304 18.12 -23.47 -7.41
N TRP A 305 19.38 -23.85 -7.35
CA TRP A 305 20.55 -23.03 -7.57
C TRP A 305 21.29 -23.58 -8.77
N VAL A 306 21.66 -22.71 -9.70
CA VAL A 306 22.29 -23.05 -10.97
C VAL A 306 23.74 -22.59 -10.97
N ARG A 307 24.60 -23.43 -11.53
CA ARG A 307 25.96 -23.05 -11.91
C ARG A 307 26.24 -23.47 -13.34
N ARG A 308 26.79 -22.54 -14.12
CA ARG A 308 27.25 -22.75 -15.49
C ARG A 308 28.75 -22.51 -15.55
N THR A 309 29.49 -23.52 -15.97
CA THR A 309 30.96 -23.46 -16.11
C THR A 309 31.39 -23.98 -17.47
N THR A 310 32.62 -23.65 -17.88
CA THR A 310 33.24 -24.10 -19.12
C THR A 310 34.69 -24.49 -18.87
N ASP A 311 35.18 -25.50 -19.58
CA ASP A 311 36.60 -25.77 -19.76
C ASP A 311 36.99 -25.53 -21.24
N SER A 312 38.11 -26.09 -21.71
CA SER A 312 38.58 -25.91 -23.10
C SER A 312 37.75 -26.65 -24.15
N THR A 313 36.95 -27.64 -23.75
CA THR A 313 36.22 -28.55 -24.66
C THR A 313 34.73 -28.62 -24.35
N TYR A 314 34.35 -28.45 -23.08
CA TYR A 314 33.02 -28.68 -22.57
C TYR A 314 32.46 -27.50 -21.80
N LYS A 315 31.14 -27.51 -21.69
CA LYS A 315 30.33 -26.62 -20.87
C LYS A 315 29.40 -27.45 -20.00
N TYR A 316 29.17 -26.99 -18.77
CA TYR A 316 28.44 -27.73 -17.74
C TYR A 316 27.35 -26.88 -17.15
N VAL A 317 26.19 -27.50 -16.95
CA VAL A 317 25.08 -26.94 -16.18
C VAL A 317 24.87 -27.83 -14.97
N GLU A 318 24.81 -27.21 -13.80
CA GLU A 318 24.65 -27.86 -12.52
C GLU A 318 23.45 -27.27 -11.78
N TYR A 319 22.68 -28.13 -11.10
CA TYR A 319 21.49 -27.76 -10.35
C TYR A 319 21.47 -28.43 -8.98
N ALA A 320 21.29 -27.64 -7.92
CA ALA A 320 21.35 -28.09 -6.52
C ALA A 320 20.37 -27.30 -5.63
N ALA A 321 20.12 -27.75 -4.40
CA ALA A 321 19.17 -27.13 -3.48
C ALA A 321 19.69 -25.90 -2.74
N SER A 322 20.99 -25.84 -2.44
CA SER A 322 21.66 -24.65 -1.92
C SER A 322 23.16 -24.85 -1.95
N ARG A 323 23.90 -23.96 -2.62
CA ARG A 323 25.37 -23.96 -2.68
C ARG A 323 25.95 -22.55 -2.82
N LYS A 324 25.48 -21.62 -1.97
CA LYS A 324 25.89 -20.20 -1.98
C LYS A 324 27.42 -20.01 -2.01
N ALA A 325 28.17 -20.87 -1.33
CA ALA A 325 29.63 -20.78 -1.25
C ALA A 325 30.38 -21.31 -2.50
N ASP A 326 29.70 -22.01 -3.42
CA ASP A 326 30.34 -22.74 -4.52
C ASP A 326 30.18 -22.04 -5.88
N GLY A 327 29.83 -20.73 -5.90
CA GLY A 327 29.60 -19.95 -7.12
C GLY A 327 28.29 -20.28 -7.85
N TYR A 328 27.34 -20.88 -7.14
CA TYR A 328 25.98 -21.10 -7.63
C TYR A 328 25.13 -19.84 -7.41
N LYS A 329 24.23 -19.55 -8.37
CA LYS A 329 23.22 -18.51 -8.23
C LYS A 329 21.83 -19.12 -8.08
N PRO A 330 20.94 -18.57 -7.24
CA PRO A 330 19.57 -19.04 -7.19
C PRO A 330 18.87 -18.79 -8.52
N LEU A 331 17.77 -19.48 -8.79
CA LEU A 331 16.82 -19.05 -9.82
C LEU A 331 16.46 -17.56 -9.58
N PRO A 332 16.56 -16.67 -10.58
CA PRO A 332 16.30 -15.24 -10.39
C PRO A 332 14.91 -14.95 -9.82
N GLU A 333 13.91 -15.72 -10.24
CA GLU A 333 12.53 -15.66 -9.75
C GLU A 333 12.38 -16.09 -8.28
N ALA A 334 13.38 -16.72 -7.67
CA ALA A 334 13.37 -17.01 -6.23
C ALA A 334 13.86 -15.83 -5.37
N VAL A 335 14.55 -14.85 -5.97
CA VAL A 335 15.12 -13.72 -5.23
C VAL A 335 14.00 -12.74 -4.92
N ARG A 336 13.70 -12.54 -3.63
CA ARG A 336 12.63 -11.66 -3.17
C ARG A 336 12.91 -10.23 -3.58
N ALA A 337 11.88 -9.57 -4.09
CA ALA A 337 11.97 -8.19 -4.49
C ALA A 337 12.13 -7.28 -3.25
N GLY A 338 11.49 -7.59 -2.12
CA GLY A 338 11.50 -6.75 -0.92
C GLY A 338 12.89 -6.58 -0.28
N ASP A 339 13.66 -7.65 -0.15
CA ASP A 339 14.88 -7.68 0.67
C ASP A 339 16.07 -8.42 0.02
N ASN A 340 15.96 -8.86 -1.23
CA ASN A 340 16.95 -9.65 -1.97
C ASN A 340 17.29 -11.02 -1.34
N SER A 341 16.55 -11.48 -0.32
CA SER A 341 16.71 -12.83 0.22
C SER A 341 16.15 -13.88 -0.75
N VAL A 342 16.53 -15.15 -0.59
CA VAL A 342 16.08 -16.23 -1.49
C VAL A 342 14.87 -16.95 -0.90
N ARG A 343 13.78 -17.04 -1.67
CA ARG A 343 12.60 -17.86 -1.36
C ARG A 343 12.94 -19.35 -1.53
N PRO A 344 12.49 -20.25 -0.65
CA PRO A 344 12.81 -21.67 -0.77
C PRO A 344 11.99 -22.42 -1.82
N PHE A 345 10.99 -21.76 -2.43
CA PHE A 345 10.26 -22.28 -3.58
C PHE A 345 10.07 -21.20 -4.65
N VAL A 346 9.84 -21.66 -5.88
CA VAL A 346 9.42 -20.85 -7.04
C VAL A 346 8.06 -21.31 -7.51
N ILE A 347 7.36 -20.43 -8.22
CA ILE A 347 6.14 -20.78 -8.95
C ILE A 347 6.34 -20.31 -10.38
N HIS A 348 5.95 -21.12 -11.34
CA HIS A 348 5.77 -20.73 -12.74
C HIS A 348 4.32 -20.92 -13.13
N ALA A 349 3.73 -20.00 -13.88
CA ALA A 349 2.36 -20.17 -14.36
C ALA A 349 2.25 -21.43 -15.24
N LYS A 350 1.24 -22.27 -15.00
CA LYS A 350 1.13 -23.59 -15.65
C LYS A 350 0.79 -23.47 -17.14
N TYR A 351 -0.14 -22.58 -17.46
CA TYR A 351 -0.68 -22.39 -18.80
C TYR A 351 -0.32 -21.03 -19.39
N ALA A 352 -0.33 -20.95 -20.73
CA ALA A 352 -0.42 -19.68 -21.43
C ALA A 352 -1.66 -18.89 -20.96
N ALA A 353 -1.64 -17.58 -21.16
CA ALA A 353 -2.73 -16.72 -20.68
C ALA A 353 -3.98 -16.88 -21.52
N GLY A 354 -5.12 -17.03 -20.87
CA GLY A 354 -6.47 -16.97 -21.43
C GLY A 354 -7.42 -16.29 -20.45
N TYR A 355 -8.58 -15.81 -20.88
CA TYR A 355 -9.54 -15.23 -19.94
C TYR A 355 -10.17 -16.31 -19.08
N ASN A 356 -10.21 -16.08 -17.76
CA ASN A 356 -10.99 -16.92 -16.86
C ASN A 356 -12.49 -16.57 -16.96
N ALA A 357 -13.34 -17.32 -16.23
CA ALA A 357 -14.79 -17.08 -16.24
C ALA A 357 -15.22 -15.72 -15.66
N ALA A 358 -14.33 -15.02 -14.94
CA ALA A 358 -14.55 -13.65 -14.46
C ALA A 358 -14.07 -12.58 -15.45
N GLY A 359 -13.62 -12.97 -16.66
CA GLY A 359 -13.17 -12.05 -17.70
C GLY A 359 -11.78 -11.46 -17.46
N LYS A 360 -10.95 -12.05 -16.59
CA LYS A 360 -9.58 -11.59 -16.32
C LYS A 360 -8.52 -12.47 -17.02
N PRO A 361 -7.45 -11.89 -17.59
CA PRO A 361 -6.36 -12.65 -18.20
C PRO A 361 -5.67 -13.51 -17.14
N SER A 362 -5.63 -14.82 -17.33
CA SER A 362 -5.24 -15.77 -16.28
C SER A 362 -4.52 -16.99 -16.84
N SER A 363 -3.75 -17.67 -16.00
CA SER A 363 -3.27 -19.03 -16.27
C SER A 363 -4.33 -20.02 -15.79
N VAL A 364 -5.12 -20.56 -16.71
CA VAL A 364 -6.23 -21.49 -16.44
C VAL A 364 -6.32 -22.52 -17.57
N SER A 365 -6.87 -23.70 -17.28
CA SER A 365 -7.15 -24.74 -18.27
C SER A 365 -8.39 -24.41 -19.10
N GLY A 366 -8.44 -24.88 -20.35
CA GLY A 366 -9.60 -24.80 -21.25
C GLY A 366 -9.85 -23.44 -21.91
N ALA A 367 -9.02 -22.45 -21.64
CA ALA A 367 -9.17 -21.11 -22.21
C ALA A 367 -8.58 -21.01 -23.60
N ILE A 368 -9.17 -20.14 -24.41
CA ILE A 368 -8.56 -19.71 -25.66
C ILE A 368 -7.38 -18.77 -25.31
N PRO A 369 -6.15 -19.03 -25.80
CA PRO A 369 -5.02 -18.14 -25.54
C PRO A 369 -5.31 -16.72 -26.03
N ILE A 370 -4.94 -15.74 -25.20
CA ILE A 370 -5.05 -14.33 -25.58
C ILE A 370 -4.21 -14.05 -26.82
N SER A 371 -4.80 -13.35 -27.79
CA SER A 371 -4.12 -12.93 -29.00
C SER A 371 -4.94 -11.86 -29.72
N PHE A 372 -4.33 -11.17 -30.69
CA PHE A 372 -5.06 -10.19 -31.49
C PHE A 372 -5.98 -10.88 -32.49
N ARG A 373 -7.28 -10.54 -32.46
CA ARG A 373 -8.30 -11.02 -33.40
C ARG A 373 -9.21 -9.86 -33.75
N GLY A 374 -8.94 -9.16 -34.85
CA GLY A 374 -9.68 -7.95 -35.22
C GLY A 374 -11.19 -8.20 -35.23
N GLU A 375 -11.94 -7.35 -34.53
CA GLU A 375 -13.41 -7.38 -34.42
C GLU A 375 -14.03 -8.56 -33.62
N SER A 376 -13.22 -9.47 -33.03
CA SER A 376 -13.72 -10.47 -32.07
C SER A 376 -13.97 -9.85 -30.69
N ALA A 377 -15.03 -10.31 -30.01
CA ALA A 377 -15.32 -9.95 -28.63
C ALA A 377 -14.22 -10.41 -27.64
N ILE A 378 -13.40 -11.39 -28.01
CA ILE A 378 -12.29 -11.91 -27.20
C ILE A 378 -10.91 -11.40 -27.66
N SER A 379 -10.88 -10.42 -28.58
CA SER A 379 -9.63 -9.84 -29.09
C SER A 379 -8.78 -9.20 -27.99
N THR A 380 -7.49 -9.49 -27.98
CA THR A 380 -6.55 -8.91 -27.02
C THR A 380 -5.30 -8.42 -27.74
N ASN A 381 -4.95 -7.16 -27.54
CA ASN A 381 -3.71 -6.58 -28.07
C ASN A 381 -2.52 -7.06 -27.24
N VAL A 382 -1.98 -8.24 -27.58
CA VAL A 382 -0.83 -8.82 -26.88
C VAL A 382 0.46 -8.39 -27.56
N SER A 383 1.12 -7.41 -26.94
CA SER A 383 2.46 -6.90 -27.25
C SER A 383 3.18 -6.58 -25.94
N HIS A 384 4.41 -6.05 -25.95
CA HIS A 384 5.02 -5.56 -24.70
C HIS A 384 4.15 -4.44 -24.11
N ASP A 385 3.76 -3.47 -24.94
CA ASP A 385 2.97 -2.31 -24.50
C ASP A 385 1.54 -2.70 -24.10
N GLY A 386 0.90 -3.54 -24.90
CA GLY A 386 -0.47 -3.97 -24.67
C GLY A 386 -0.62 -4.83 -23.41
N GLN A 387 0.43 -5.58 -23.05
CA GLN A 387 0.43 -6.39 -21.84
C GLN A 387 0.44 -5.57 -20.55
N VAL A 388 0.96 -4.34 -20.55
CA VAL A 388 0.99 -3.51 -19.33
C VAL A 388 -0.42 -3.32 -18.80
N ALA A 389 -1.32 -2.76 -19.61
CA ALA A 389 -2.72 -2.55 -19.23
C ALA A 389 -3.46 -3.87 -18.96
N LEU A 390 -3.15 -4.92 -19.74
CA LEU A 390 -3.76 -6.24 -19.59
C LEU A 390 -3.54 -6.81 -18.19
N TRP A 391 -2.28 -6.84 -17.72
CA TRP A 391 -1.96 -7.41 -16.41
C TRP A 391 -2.39 -6.51 -15.25
N ARG A 392 -2.54 -5.19 -15.47
CA ARG A 392 -3.09 -4.28 -14.46
C ARG A 392 -4.55 -4.55 -14.08
N GLN A 393 -5.28 -5.36 -14.84
CA GLN A 393 -6.61 -5.84 -14.43
C GLN A 393 -6.58 -6.67 -13.14
N TRP A 394 -5.43 -7.26 -12.79
CA TRP A 394 -5.20 -7.90 -11.50
C TRP A 394 -4.58 -6.98 -10.45
N GLY A 395 -3.76 -6.02 -10.90
CA GLY A 395 -3.13 -5.01 -10.04
C GLY A 395 -1.73 -4.60 -10.53
N SER A 396 -1.13 -3.60 -9.87
CA SER A 396 0.20 -3.06 -10.22
C SER A 396 1.36 -4.02 -9.93
N GLN A 397 1.11 -5.08 -9.16
CA GLN A 397 2.08 -6.14 -8.90
C GLN A 397 2.17 -7.18 -10.01
N TYR A 398 1.33 -7.10 -11.06
CA TYR A 398 1.25 -8.12 -12.12
C TYR A 398 1.94 -7.73 -13.44
N CYS A 399 2.70 -8.64 -14.03
CA CYS A 399 3.19 -8.55 -15.42
C CYS A 399 3.16 -9.89 -16.16
N GLY A 400 3.45 -9.80 -17.46
CA GLY A 400 3.50 -10.95 -18.37
C GLY A 400 4.81 -11.74 -18.28
N THR A 401 5.02 -12.64 -19.24
CA THR A 401 6.13 -13.58 -19.31
C THR A 401 7.45 -12.87 -19.04
N SER A 402 8.27 -13.44 -18.18
CA SER A 402 9.62 -12.93 -17.93
C SER A 402 10.68 -13.72 -18.67
N ILE A 403 11.86 -13.11 -18.92
CA ILE A 403 12.96 -13.83 -19.57
C ILE A 403 13.44 -15.03 -18.75
N CYS A 404 13.32 -14.98 -17.41
CA CYS A 404 13.67 -16.11 -16.55
C CYS A 404 12.66 -17.26 -16.64
N ASP A 405 11.36 -17.00 -16.88
CA ASP A 405 10.38 -18.07 -17.16
C ASP A 405 10.77 -18.87 -18.41
N LEU A 406 11.21 -18.17 -19.47
CA LEU A 406 11.70 -18.81 -20.71
C LEU A 406 12.98 -19.61 -20.43
N ALA A 407 13.92 -19.03 -19.69
CA ALA A 407 15.20 -19.66 -19.36
C ALA A 407 15.04 -20.90 -18.49
N PHE A 408 14.05 -20.91 -17.60
CA PHE A 408 13.72 -22.06 -16.75
C PHE A 408 13.32 -23.28 -17.59
N CYS A 409 12.48 -23.09 -18.62
CA CYS A 409 12.09 -24.18 -19.52
C CYS A 409 13.30 -24.80 -20.23
N GLN A 410 14.21 -23.95 -20.72
CA GLN A 410 15.46 -24.39 -21.35
C GLN A 410 16.40 -25.11 -20.37
N LEU A 411 16.51 -24.63 -19.12
CA LEU A 411 17.27 -25.29 -18.06
C LEU A 411 16.75 -26.70 -17.78
N MET A 412 15.43 -26.88 -17.71
CA MET A 412 14.84 -28.19 -17.44
C MET A 412 15.07 -29.20 -18.57
N LEU A 413 15.07 -28.73 -19.84
CA LEU A 413 15.47 -29.56 -20.97
C LEU A 413 16.92 -30.06 -20.82
N GLU A 414 17.84 -29.17 -20.46
CA GLU A 414 19.26 -29.49 -20.33
C GLU A 414 19.54 -30.49 -19.21
N LEU A 415 18.82 -30.38 -18.09
CA LEU A 415 18.99 -31.27 -16.94
C LEU A 415 18.31 -32.62 -17.16
N LYS A 416 17.03 -32.63 -17.53
CA LYS A 416 16.23 -33.87 -17.61
C LYS A 416 16.52 -34.69 -18.85
N TYR A 417 16.75 -34.04 -19.98
CA TYR A 417 16.90 -34.70 -21.29
C TYR A 417 18.34 -34.69 -21.82
N ALA A 418 19.25 -33.96 -21.16
CA ALA A 418 20.61 -33.75 -21.65
C ALA A 418 20.62 -33.29 -23.12
N ARG A 419 19.86 -32.23 -23.39
CA ARG A 419 19.71 -31.60 -24.71
C ARG A 419 19.84 -30.09 -24.61
N LEU A 420 20.58 -29.48 -25.54
CA LEU A 420 20.58 -28.03 -25.75
C LEU A 420 19.36 -27.57 -26.55
N GLY A 421 18.82 -28.44 -27.41
CA GLY A 421 17.67 -28.15 -28.26
C GLY A 421 16.64 -29.26 -28.20
N ALA A 422 15.36 -28.88 -28.16
CA ALA A 422 14.26 -29.84 -27.98
C ALA A 422 13.86 -30.54 -29.29
N TYR A 423 13.99 -29.85 -30.43
CA TYR A 423 13.81 -30.41 -31.77
C TYR A 423 15.10 -31.08 -32.26
N PRO A 424 15.05 -32.24 -32.94
CA PRO A 424 13.86 -33.01 -33.33
C PRO A 424 13.43 -34.08 -32.31
N ASP A 425 14.17 -34.28 -31.23
CA ASP A 425 14.10 -35.51 -30.44
C ASP A 425 12.89 -35.60 -29.51
N TYR A 426 12.52 -34.49 -28.86
CA TYR A 426 11.51 -34.50 -27.79
C TYR A 426 10.47 -33.43 -28.02
N PHE A 427 10.70 -32.18 -27.66
CA PHE A 427 9.64 -31.19 -27.51
C PHE A 427 9.66 -30.10 -28.59
N SER A 428 9.07 -30.42 -29.74
CA SER A 428 9.08 -29.51 -30.89
C SER A 428 8.02 -28.42 -30.83
N GLY A 429 7.03 -28.55 -29.93
CA GLY A 429 5.92 -27.61 -29.74
C GLY A 429 5.00 -27.49 -30.95
N CYS A 430 3.89 -26.75 -30.81
CA CYS A 430 3.01 -26.43 -31.94
C CYS A 430 3.65 -25.33 -32.79
N THR A 431 4.61 -25.72 -33.64
CA THR A 431 5.44 -24.81 -34.44
C THR A 431 5.21 -24.94 -35.95
N GLN A 432 4.45 -25.94 -36.37
CA GLN A 432 4.14 -26.25 -37.76
C GLN A 432 2.69 -26.74 -37.91
N LEU A 433 1.76 -25.88 -37.49
CA LEU A 433 0.32 -26.07 -37.65
C LEU A 433 -0.31 -24.81 -38.27
N ASP A 434 0.33 -24.23 -39.28
CA ASP A 434 -0.19 -23.07 -40.02
C ASP A 434 -0.84 -23.50 -41.35
N TYR A 435 -2.06 -24.03 -41.26
CA TYR A 435 -2.79 -24.58 -42.40
C TYR A 435 -4.13 -23.88 -42.57
N TYR A 436 -4.43 -23.52 -43.82
CA TYR A 436 -5.70 -22.94 -44.21
C TYR A 436 -6.12 -23.54 -45.55
N TYR A 437 -7.28 -24.19 -45.58
CA TYR A 437 -7.79 -24.87 -46.76
C TYR A 437 -9.23 -24.48 -47.04
N LYS A 438 -9.57 -24.39 -48.32
CA LYS A 438 -10.96 -24.24 -48.75
C LYS A 438 -11.68 -25.58 -48.70
N ALA A 439 -12.95 -25.57 -48.30
CA ALA A 439 -13.81 -26.74 -48.41
C ALA A 439 -13.87 -27.23 -49.87
N LYS A 440 -13.81 -28.55 -50.04
CA LYS A 440 -13.85 -29.19 -51.36
C LYS A 440 -15.27 -29.47 -51.84
N VAL A 441 -16.21 -29.55 -50.91
CA VAL A 441 -17.61 -29.84 -51.15
C VAL A 441 -18.43 -28.79 -50.42
N ALA A 442 -19.47 -28.28 -51.09
CA ALA A 442 -20.49 -27.48 -50.44
C ALA A 442 -21.51 -28.40 -49.77
N GLU A 443 -21.77 -28.16 -48.49
CA GLU A 443 -22.73 -28.93 -47.68
C GLU A 443 -23.57 -27.94 -46.86
N THR A 444 -24.83 -28.31 -46.58
CA THR A 444 -25.77 -27.51 -45.78
C THR A 444 -26.09 -28.27 -44.49
N GLY A 445 -26.18 -27.57 -43.37
CA GLY A 445 -26.57 -28.18 -42.08
C GLY A 445 -25.59 -29.25 -41.59
N VAL A 446 -24.28 -28.99 -41.64
CA VAL A 446 -23.25 -29.94 -41.23
C VAL A 446 -22.42 -29.44 -40.05
N LYS A 447 -21.65 -30.34 -39.42
CA LYS A 447 -20.65 -30.03 -38.38
C LYS A 447 -19.23 -30.37 -38.82
N ARG A 448 -18.96 -30.32 -40.13
CA ARG A 448 -17.71 -30.79 -40.71
C ARG A 448 -17.30 -29.94 -41.90
N VAL A 449 -16.03 -30.00 -42.26
CA VAL A 449 -15.51 -29.45 -43.51
C VAL A 449 -14.84 -30.57 -44.32
N VAL A 450 -15.27 -30.74 -45.57
CA VAL A 450 -14.74 -31.77 -46.46
C VAL A 450 -13.47 -31.26 -47.17
N LEU A 451 -12.39 -32.01 -47.06
CA LEU A 451 -11.08 -31.71 -47.64
C LEU A 451 -10.53 -32.89 -48.45
N SER A 452 -9.45 -32.70 -49.21
CA SER A 452 -8.71 -33.84 -49.76
C SER A 452 -8.04 -34.63 -48.62
N SER A 453 -7.76 -35.92 -48.85
CA SER A 453 -7.08 -36.76 -47.84
C SER A 453 -5.76 -36.17 -47.36
N SER A 454 -4.97 -35.57 -48.26
CA SER A 454 -3.70 -34.91 -47.93
C SER A 454 -3.88 -33.65 -47.06
N GLN A 455 -4.94 -32.87 -47.30
CA GLN A 455 -5.25 -31.66 -46.54
C GLN A 455 -5.81 -32.01 -45.16
N ALA A 456 -6.71 -32.99 -45.06
CA ALA A 456 -7.24 -33.43 -43.77
C ALA A 456 -6.15 -34.01 -42.85
N ALA A 457 -5.15 -34.72 -43.42
CA ALA A 457 -4.04 -35.31 -42.67
C ALA A 457 -3.11 -34.27 -42.01
N THR A 458 -3.21 -32.98 -42.34
CA THR A 458 -2.39 -31.96 -41.67
C THR A 458 -2.91 -31.61 -40.27
N PHE A 459 -4.21 -31.79 -40.00
CA PHE A 459 -4.82 -31.50 -38.71
C PHE A 459 -4.67 -32.68 -37.75
N VAL A 460 -4.47 -32.37 -36.47
CA VAL A 460 -4.35 -33.37 -35.40
C VAL A 460 -5.67 -33.43 -34.63
N ILE A 461 -6.10 -34.62 -34.24
CA ILE A 461 -7.29 -34.77 -33.38
C ILE A 461 -7.04 -34.03 -32.06
N GLY A 462 -8.02 -33.25 -31.63
CA GLY A 462 -7.93 -32.39 -30.45
C GLY A 462 -7.39 -30.98 -30.71
N SER A 463 -6.79 -30.73 -31.88
CA SER A 463 -6.38 -29.38 -32.30
C SER A 463 -7.60 -28.48 -32.57
N TYR A 464 -7.38 -27.17 -32.71
CA TYR A 464 -8.46 -26.20 -32.90
C TYR A 464 -8.38 -25.53 -34.26
N VAL A 465 -9.55 -25.17 -34.79
CA VAL A 465 -9.74 -24.54 -36.09
C VAL A 465 -10.84 -23.48 -36.02
N SER A 466 -10.81 -22.50 -36.92
CA SER A 466 -11.95 -21.64 -37.22
C SER A 466 -12.44 -21.87 -38.64
N VAL A 467 -13.72 -21.61 -38.87
CA VAL A 467 -14.38 -21.67 -40.17
C VAL A 467 -14.88 -20.28 -40.53
N GLY A 468 -14.61 -19.85 -41.76
CA GLY A 468 -15.04 -18.53 -42.21
C GLY A 468 -14.88 -18.25 -43.69
N THR A 469 -15.05 -16.99 -44.08
CA THR A 469 -14.89 -16.47 -45.44
C THR A 469 -13.48 -15.94 -45.75
N SER A 470 -12.60 -15.83 -44.74
CA SER A 470 -11.20 -15.44 -44.88
C SER A 470 -10.24 -16.48 -44.29
N LYS A 471 -8.98 -16.44 -44.74
CA LYS A 471 -7.87 -17.22 -44.17
C LYS A 471 -7.07 -16.47 -43.10
N LEU A 472 -7.32 -15.17 -42.93
CA LEU A 472 -6.51 -14.28 -42.09
C LEU A 472 -6.99 -14.35 -40.63
N ARG A 473 -6.21 -14.96 -39.73
CA ARG A 473 -6.62 -15.19 -38.32
C ARG A 473 -6.93 -13.92 -37.53
N ASP A 474 -6.40 -12.79 -37.95
CA ASP A 474 -6.62 -11.47 -37.36
C ASP A 474 -7.86 -10.75 -37.91
N SER A 475 -8.64 -11.39 -38.80
CA SER A 475 -9.88 -10.85 -39.36
C SER A 475 -11.10 -11.62 -38.85
N ALA A 476 -12.20 -10.90 -38.52
CA ALA A 476 -13.49 -11.51 -38.17
C ALA A 476 -14.02 -12.49 -39.21
N ASP A 477 -13.70 -12.26 -40.49
CA ASP A 477 -14.08 -13.17 -41.57
C ASP A 477 -13.44 -14.55 -41.47
N CYS A 478 -12.40 -14.76 -40.65
CA CYS A 478 -11.80 -16.08 -40.44
C CYS A 478 -12.64 -16.99 -39.52
N TYR A 479 -13.53 -16.40 -38.72
CA TYR A 479 -14.30 -17.10 -37.70
C TYR A 479 -15.78 -16.68 -37.66
N ASN A 480 -16.27 -16.04 -38.72
CA ASN A 480 -17.67 -15.62 -38.84
C ASN A 480 -18.66 -16.79 -39.04
N VAL A 481 -18.20 -18.01 -39.30
CA VAL A 481 -19.04 -19.21 -39.37
C VAL A 481 -18.91 -20.05 -38.09
N VAL A 482 -17.67 -20.40 -37.72
CA VAL A 482 -17.37 -21.10 -36.47
C VAL A 482 -16.07 -20.55 -35.87
N GLU A 483 -16.12 -20.08 -34.63
CA GLU A 483 -14.94 -19.61 -33.90
C GLU A 483 -14.36 -20.73 -33.03
N TYR A 484 -13.10 -21.13 -33.30
CA TYR A 484 -12.28 -21.93 -32.39
C TYR A 484 -12.87 -23.27 -31.94
N ALA A 485 -13.36 -24.05 -32.91
CA ALA A 485 -13.88 -25.40 -32.69
C ALA A 485 -12.77 -26.45 -32.63
N LYS A 486 -13.00 -27.49 -31.82
CA LYS A 486 -12.06 -28.61 -31.66
C LYS A 486 -12.26 -29.62 -32.80
N VAL A 487 -11.17 -30.14 -33.35
CA VAL A 487 -11.21 -31.26 -34.30
C VAL A 487 -11.44 -32.55 -33.51
N LEU A 488 -12.63 -33.15 -33.65
CA LEU A 488 -13.01 -34.35 -32.89
C LEU A 488 -12.47 -35.62 -33.53
N ARG A 489 -12.59 -35.72 -34.85
CA ARG A 489 -12.18 -36.87 -35.66
C ARG A 489 -12.10 -36.50 -37.13
N THR A 490 -11.59 -37.42 -37.93
CA THR A 490 -11.72 -37.41 -39.38
C THR A 490 -12.50 -38.63 -39.85
N GLU A 491 -13.26 -38.49 -40.93
CA GLU A 491 -14.05 -39.58 -41.51
C GLU A 491 -13.95 -39.58 -43.03
N SER A 492 -13.84 -40.76 -43.63
CA SER A 492 -13.86 -40.88 -45.10
C SER A 492 -15.27 -40.58 -45.62
N VAL A 493 -15.35 -39.80 -46.69
CA VAL A 493 -16.63 -39.45 -47.32
C VAL A 493 -16.49 -39.52 -48.84
N THR A 494 -17.49 -40.06 -49.52
CA THR A 494 -17.55 -40.09 -50.99
C THR A 494 -18.63 -39.13 -51.46
N VAL A 495 -18.25 -38.17 -52.30
CA VAL A 495 -19.18 -37.19 -52.89
C VAL A 495 -19.05 -37.26 -54.40
N ASN A 496 -20.16 -37.56 -55.08
CA ASN A 496 -20.21 -37.70 -56.54
C ASN A 496 -19.12 -38.65 -57.09
N GLY A 497 -18.87 -39.77 -56.42
CA GLY A 497 -17.86 -40.77 -56.80
C GLY A 497 -16.41 -40.39 -56.47
N THR A 498 -16.15 -39.20 -55.90
CA THR A 498 -14.80 -38.80 -55.45
C THR A 498 -14.66 -39.02 -53.94
N ASN A 499 -13.54 -39.62 -53.53
CA ASN A 499 -13.23 -39.85 -52.12
C ASN A 499 -12.54 -38.63 -51.52
N TYR A 500 -13.07 -38.18 -50.39
CA TYR A 500 -12.58 -37.07 -49.58
C TYR A 500 -12.48 -37.51 -48.11
N VAL A 501 -12.04 -36.59 -47.26
CA VAL A 501 -12.05 -36.74 -45.81
C VAL A 501 -12.77 -35.53 -45.20
N ALA A 502 -13.76 -35.80 -44.36
CA ALA A 502 -14.42 -34.80 -43.54
C ALA A 502 -13.66 -34.60 -42.23
N VAL A 503 -13.34 -33.35 -41.92
CA VAL A 503 -12.83 -32.92 -40.61
C VAL A 503 -14.04 -32.54 -39.75
N VAL A 504 -14.36 -33.36 -38.75
CA VAL A 504 -15.54 -33.17 -37.90
C VAL A 504 -15.20 -32.30 -36.71
N LEU A 505 -16.02 -31.28 -36.48
CA LEU A 505 -15.79 -30.22 -35.49
C LEU A 505 -16.74 -30.34 -34.30
N ASP A 506 -16.24 -29.94 -33.14
CA ASP A 506 -17.02 -29.76 -31.92
C ASP A 506 -17.74 -28.41 -31.98
N THR A 507 -18.96 -28.43 -32.51
CA THR A 507 -19.82 -27.24 -32.60
C THR A 507 -21.19 -27.53 -32.01
N GLU A 508 -21.77 -26.53 -31.32
CA GLU A 508 -23.14 -26.62 -30.81
C GLU A 508 -24.14 -26.67 -31.97
N ASN A 509 -24.01 -25.73 -32.90
CA ASN A 509 -24.89 -25.58 -34.06
C ASN A 509 -24.27 -26.16 -35.34
N GLU A 510 -25.13 -26.57 -36.26
CA GLU A 510 -24.77 -26.89 -37.64
C GLU A 510 -24.48 -25.61 -38.43
N PHE A 511 -23.69 -25.73 -39.49
CA PHE A 511 -23.32 -24.65 -40.38
C PHE A 511 -23.23 -25.10 -41.83
N ASP A 512 -23.27 -24.12 -42.72
CA ASP A 512 -23.14 -24.34 -44.16
C ASP A 512 -21.69 -24.14 -44.60
N THR A 513 -21.28 -24.90 -45.60
CA THR A 513 -20.00 -24.76 -46.27
C THR A 513 -20.20 -24.54 -47.76
N THR A 514 -19.36 -23.70 -48.34
CA THR A 514 -19.23 -23.55 -49.79
C THR A 514 -17.77 -23.79 -50.18
N THR A 515 -17.49 -23.91 -51.48
CA THR A 515 -16.10 -24.05 -51.96
C THR A 515 -15.25 -22.78 -51.74
N SER A 516 -15.84 -21.68 -51.25
CA SER A 516 -15.10 -20.51 -50.77
C SER A 516 -14.88 -20.48 -49.26
N THR A 517 -15.57 -21.33 -48.48
CA THR A 517 -15.39 -21.45 -47.02
C THR A 517 -14.00 -21.95 -46.70
N TRP A 518 -13.32 -21.25 -45.79
CA TRP A 518 -12.01 -21.60 -45.26
C TRP A 518 -12.13 -22.37 -43.94
N LEU A 519 -11.27 -23.37 -43.78
CA LEU A 519 -10.92 -23.98 -42.51
C LEU A 519 -9.49 -23.55 -42.17
N VAL A 520 -9.30 -22.88 -41.03
CA VAL A 520 -8.03 -22.29 -40.61
C VAL A 520 -7.62 -22.87 -39.28
N SER A 521 -6.43 -23.47 -39.18
CA SER A 521 -5.89 -23.94 -37.90
C SER A 521 -5.72 -22.80 -36.92
N GLN A 522 -5.89 -23.06 -35.62
CA GLN A 522 -5.69 -22.10 -34.55
C GLN A 522 -4.64 -22.62 -33.58
N PRO A 523 -4.08 -21.75 -32.71
CA PRO A 523 -3.39 -22.23 -31.53
C PRO A 523 -4.27 -23.19 -30.72
N TRP A 524 -3.65 -23.99 -29.87
CA TRP A 524 -4.37 -24.87 -28.97
C TRP A 524 -4.98 -24.09 -27.82
N ARG A 525 -6.17 -24.51 -27.36
CA ARG A 525 -6.66 -24.08 -26.05
C ARG A 525 -5.69 -24.54 -24.96
N THR A 526 -5.58 -23.76 -23.90
CA THR A 526 -4.82 -24.15 -22.72
C THR A 526 -5.39 -25.42 -22.10
N GLY A 527 -4.57 -26.18 -21.39
CA GLY A 527 -4.97 -27.46 -20.82
C GLY A 527 -4.98 -28.62 -21.81
N ALA A 528 -4.39 -28.45 -23.00
CA ALA A 528 -4.19 -29.52 -23.97
C ALA A 528 -3.36 -30.69 -23.41
N THR A 529 -2.57 -30.43 -22.36
CA THR A 529 -1.69 -31.39 -21.69
C THR A 529 -2.22 -31.84 -20.31
N ASP A 530 -3.47 -31.53 -19.96
CA ASP A 530 -4.04 -31.88 -18.65
C ASP A 530 -4.11 -33.40 -18.45
N ASP A 531 -4.43 -34.14 -19.51
CA ASP A 531 -4.71 -35.58 -19.48
C ASP A 531 -3.46 -36.44 -19.69
N ILE A 532 -2.28 -35.85 -19.88
CA ILE A 532 -1.06 -36.64 -20.08
C ILE A 532 -0.70 -37.41 -18.80
N LEU A 533 -0.27 -38.65 -18.95
CA LEU A 533 -0.12 -39.60 -17.84
C LEU A 533 1.17 -39.43 -16.99
N GLY A 534 2.06 -38.49 -17.35
CA GLY A 534 3.31 -38.22 -16.60
C GLY A 534 3.68 -36.74 -16.62
N THR A 535 4.69 -36.31 -15.86
CA THR A 535 5.01 -34.88 -15.65
C THR A 535 5.31 -34.13 -16.96
N ASP A 536 6.04 -34.78 -17.87
CA ASP A 536 6.45 -34.20 -19.15
C ASP A 536 5.82 -35.00 -20.31
N GLY A 537 5.42 -34.31 -21.39
CA GLY A 537 4.75 -34.97 -22.51
C GLY A 537 3.89 -34.06 -23.38
N SER A 538 3.18 -34.65 -24.33
CA SER A 538 2.23 -33.98 -25.24
C SER A 538 1.00 -34.87 -25.39
N ALA A 539 -0.14 -34.34 -25.84
CA ALA A 539 -1.38 -35.12 -25.93
C ALA A 539 -1.21 -36.43 -26.74
N GLY A 540 -0.53 -36.36 -27.88
CA GLY A 540 -0.25 -37.48 -28.77
C GLY A 540 1.22 -37.58 -29.22
N SER A 541 1.87 -36.47 -29.52
CA SER A 541 3.27 -36.48 -29.98
C SER A 541 4.02 -35.21 -29.59
N CYS A 542 5.25 -35.38 -29.09
CA CYS A 542 6.12 -34.25 -28.80
C CYS A 542 6.95 -33.81 -30.03
N THR A 543 7.09 -34.66 -31.06
CA THR A 543 8.04 -34.44 -32.18
C THR A 543 7.39 -34.00 -33.49
N ASN A 544 6.05 -34.10 -33.61
CA ASN A 544 5.35 -33.81 -34.87
C ASN A 544 5.20 -32.32 -35.19
N ARG A 545 5.67 -31.43 -34.31
CA ARG A 545 5.58 -29.96 -34.42
C ARG A 545 4.16 -29.37 -34.42
N LYS A 546 3.15 -30.13 -34.00
CA LYS A 546 1.73 -29.72 -34.12
C LYS A 546 1.00 -29.59 -32.79
N GLU A 547 1.63 -29.98 -31.70
CA GLU A 547 1.01 -30.06 -30.39
C GLU A 547 1.82 -29.28 -29.34
N PRO A 548 1.17 -28.58 -28.39
CA PRO A 548 1.84 -28.11 -27.19
C PRO A 548 2.40 -29.28 -26.40
N PHE A 549 3.31 -28.98 -25.48
CA PHE A 549 3.80 -29.98 -24.55
C PHE A 549 3.91 -29.40 -23.14
N ARG A 550 3.98 -30.31 -22.18
CA ARG A 550 4.30 -30.07 -20.80
C ARG A 550 5.75 -30.43 -20.55
N LEU A 551 6.51 -29.52 -19.96
CA LEU A 551 7.87 -29.77 -19.48
C LEU A 551 7.97 -29.23 -18.06
N GLN A 552 8.41 -30.05 -17.13
CA GLN A 552 8.48 -29.71 -15.71
C GLN A 552 7.11 -29.26 -15.16
N GLY A 553 6.03 -29.90 -15.62
CA GLY A 553 4.66 -29.58 -15.22
C GLY A 553 4.04 -28.35 -15.90
N ILE A 554 4.82 -27.57 -16.67
CA ILE A 554 4.41 -26.33 -17.33
C ILE A 554 4.02 -26.61 -18.79
N GLU A 555 2.79 -26.23 -19.18
CA GLU A 555 2.33 -26.29 -20.57
C GLU A 555 2.85 -25.09 -21.36
N ILE A 556 3.53 -25.36 -22.47
CA ILE A 556 4.18 -24.37 -23.32
C ILE A 556 4.00 -24.66 -24.81
N MET A 557 4.22 -23.64 -25.63
CA MET A 557 4.15 -23.68 -27.09
C MET A 557 2.78 -24.15 -27.66
N PRO A 558 1.64 -23.56 -27.25
CA PRO A 558 0.32 -23.87 -27.82
C PRO A 558 0.13 -23.42 -29.26
N GLY A 559 1.10 -22.74 -29.86
CA GLY A 559 1.01 -22.19 -31.21
C GLY A 559 1.02 -20.67 -31.27
N ASN A 560 1.02 -20.01 -30.10
CA ASN A 560 1.40 -18.61 -29.95
C ASN A 560 2.86 -18.51 -29.49
N ALA A 561 3.55 -17.48 -29.95
CA ALA A 561 4.83 -17.07 -29.38
C ALA A 561 4.57 -16.26 -28.09
N GLU A 562 5.50 -16.26 -27.14
CA GLU A 562 5.32 -15.57 -25.86
C GLU A 562 6.14 -14.28 -25.80
N VAL A 563 5.47 -13.13 -25.67
CA VAL A 563 6.13 -11.83 -25.61
C VAL A 563 6.63 -11.54 -24.19
N ALA A 564 7.95 -11.41 -24.03
CA ALA A 564 8.56 -11.05 -22.74
C ALA A 564 8.18 -9.61 -22.35
N ALA A 565 7.69 -9.43 -21.12
CA ALA A 565 7.24 -8.16 -20.60
C ALA A 565 8.32 -7.40 -19.83
N ASP A 566 9.36 -8.09 -19.36
CA ASP A 566 10.35 -7.59 -18.42
C ASP A 566 11.69 -7.20 -19.06
N VAL A 567 11.83 -7.37 -20.37
CA VAL A 567 13.06 -7.07 -21.12
C VAL A 567 12.78 -6.22 -22.35
N VAL A 568 13.52 -5.11 -22.47
CA VAL A 568 13.49 -4.21 -23.63
C VAL A 568 14.91 -4.04 -24.18
N LEU A 569 15.04 -4.22 -25.50
CA LEU A 569 16.27 -3.93 -26.23
C LEU A 569 16.24 -2.51 -26.75
N THR A 570 17.33 -1.77 -26.55
CA THR A 570 17.53 -0.45 -27.15
C THR A 570 18.73 -0.43 -28.08
N SER A 571 18.65 0.37 -29.14
CA SER A 571 19.78 0.70 -30.01
C SER A 571 20.04 2.20 -29.97
N GLU A 572 21.30 2.59 -29.79
CA GLU A 572 21.77 3.97 -29.94
C GLU A 572 23.08 3.96 -30.73
N GLY A 573 23.11 4.59 -31.91
CA GLY A 573 24.33 5.02 -32.64
C GLY A 573 25.44 3.99 -32.91
N SER A 574 25.23 2.70 -32.71
CA SER A 574 26.24 1.64 -32.79
C SER A 574 25.66 0.35 -33.38
N ASN A 575 26.51 -0.64 -33.72
CA ASN A 575 26.09 -1.95 -34.25
C ASN A 575 25.67 -2.94 -33.14
N ARG A 576 25.24 -2.46 -31.96
CA ARG A 576 24.88 -3.27 -30.80
C ARG A 576 23.53 -2.87 -30.20
N TYR A 577 22.86 -3.83 -29.62
CA TYR A 577 21.68 -3.67 -28.79
C TYR A 577 22.04 -3.79 -27.32
N THR A 578 21.56 -2.85 -26.52
CA THR A 578 21.57 -2.93 -25.06
C THR A 578 20.33 -3.67 -24.59
N VAL A 579 20.50 -4.72 -23.79
CA VAL A 579 19.40 -5.49 -23.21
C VAL A 579 19.13 -4.97 -21.79
N ASN A 580 17.95 -4.41 -21.57
CA ASN A 580 17.54 -3.83 -20.30
C ASN A 580 16.45 -4.69 -19.66
N ALA A 581 16.62 -5.07 -18.40
CA ALA A 581 15.65 -5.85 -17.64
C ALA A 581 15.02 -5.03 -16.50
N VAL A 582 13.70 -5.14 -16.34
CA VAL A 582 12.93 -4.51 -15.28
C VAL A 582 12.44 -5.58 -14.31
N ARG A 583 12.88 -5.50 -13.05
CA ARG A 583 12.63 -6.53 -12.02
C ARG A 583 11.47 -6.21 -11.08
N ARG A 584 10.65 -5.22 -11.42
CA ARG A 584 9.45 -4.83 -10.68
C ARG A 584 8.31 -4.70 -11.66
N ALA A 585 7.23 -5.43 -11.43
CA ALA A 585 6.07 -5.41 -12.31
C ALA A 585 5.58 -3.97 -12.51
N ALA A 586 5.44 -3.22 -11.42
CA ALA A 586 4.96 -1.83 -11.40
C ALA A 586 5.78 -0.86 -12.26
N ASN A 587 7.05 -1.19 -12.53
CA ASN A 587 7.97 -0.32 -13.26
C ASN A 587 8.02 -0.60 -14.76
N ILE A 588 7.35 -1.66 -15.23
CA ILE A 588 7.20 -1.97 -16.65
C ILE A 588 6.16 -1.00 -17.23
N THR A 589 6.58 -0.23 -18.24
CA THR A 589 5.78 0.85 -18.84
C THR A 589 5.76 0.70 -20.36
N ALA A 590 4.61 1.01 -20.97
CA ALA A 590 4.49 1.01 -22.43
C ALA A 590 5.40 2.08 -23.07
N GLY A 591 5.98 1.75 -24.24
CA GLY A 591 6.76 2.66 -25.06
C GLY A 591 8.13 3.06 -24.50
N SER A 592 8.60 2.42 -23.41
CA SER A 592 9.91 2.72 -22.82
C SER A 592 10.59 1.47 -22.24
N VAL A 593 11.85 1.61 -21.85
CA VAL A 593 12.61 0.56 -21.14
C VAL A 593 12.09 0.25 -19.74
N GLY A 594 11.23 1.11 -19.19
CA GLY A 594 10.74 1.01 -17.81
C GLY A 594 11.65 1.67 -16.77
N VAL A 595 11.11 1.89 -15.58
CA VAL A 595 11.79 2.63 -14.50
C VAL A 595 12.73 1.70 -13.71
N GLY A 596 13.98 2.14 -13.52
CA GLY A 596 14.98 1.35 -12.79
C GLY A 596 15.41 0.09 -13.55
N ALA A 597 15.30 0.09 -14.87
CA ALA A 597 15.80 -0.98 -15.72
C ALA A 597 17.31 -1.15 -15.52
N ALA A 598 17.75 -2.39 -15.40
CA ALA A 598 19.17 -2.73 -15.33
C ALA A 598 19.63 -3.22 -16.70
N GLN A 599 20.72 -2.65 -17.22
CA GLN A 599 21.41 -3.25 -18.35
C GLN A 599 21.98 -4.60 -17.93
N ILE A 600 21.56 -5.68 -18.58
CA ILE A 600 21.99 -7.04 -18.26
C ILE A 600 22.89 -7.66 -19.33
N GLU A 601 22.81 -7.19 -20.58
CA GLU A 601 23.60 -7.75 -21.67
C GLU A 601 23.77 -6.76 -22.81
N GLU A 602 24.75 -7.02 -23.68
CA GLU A 602 24.86 -6.37 -24.97
C GLU A 602 24.99 -7.41 -26.10
N LEU A 603 24.32 -7.13 -27.20
CA LEU A 603 24.17 -8.06 -28.32
C LEU A 603 24.52 -7.37 -29.63
N ASP A 604 25.42 -7.96 -30.40
CA ASP A 604 25.71 -7.46 -31.75
C ASP A 604 24.46 -7.58 -32.64
N ALA A 605 24.21 -6.53 -33.41
CA ALA A 605 23.21 -6.53 -34.46
C ALA A 605 23.63 -7.44 -35.61
N PHE A 606 22.64 -8.01 -36.31
CA PHE A 606 22.93 -8.77 -37.52
C PHE A 606 23.14 -7.85 -38.71
N SER A 607 24.08 -8.22 -39.58
CA SER A 607 24.34 -7.50 -40.84
C SER A 607 23.16 -7.52 -41.80
N ALA A 608 22.25 -8.49 -41.66
CA ALA A 608 21.02 -8.60 -42.41
C ALA A 608 19.89 -9.15 -41.53
N SER A 609 18.67 -8.68 -41.78
CA SER A 609 17.46 -9.20 -41.14
C SER A 609 17.25 -10.69 -41.45
N GLY A 610 16.64 -11.39 -40.51
CA GLY A 610 16.23 -12.78 -40.67
C GLY A 610 16.76 -13.70 -39.58
N LEU A 611 16.19 -14.90 -39.55
CA LEU A 611 16.49 -15.92 -38.55
C LEU A 611 17.92 -16.42 -38.67
N LYS A 612 18.62 -16.48 -37.53
CA LYS A 612 19.95 -17.09 -37.40
C LYS A 612 19.89 -18.19 -36.35
N TYR A 613 20.39 -19.39 -36.65
CA TYR A 613 20.40 -20.49 -35.68
C TYR A 613 21.41 -20.23 -34.57
N ILE A 614 21.09 -20.61 -33.34
CA ILE A 614 21.93 -20.42 -32.17
C ILE A 614 22.91 -21.59 -32.07
N GLY A 615 24.20 -21.32 -32.27
CA GLY A 615 25.27 -22.29 -32.01
C GLY A 615 25.61 -22.35 -30.53
N GLU A 616 25.86 -21.18 -29.93
CA GLU A 616 26.19 -21.03 -28.52
C GLU A 616 25.37 -19.90 -27.90
N ALA A 617 24.86 -20.13 -26.68
CA ALA A 617 24.18 -19.12 -25.87
C ALA A 617 25.18 -18.47 -24.90
N ASN A 618 24.73 -17.54 -24.05
CA ASN A 618 25.62 -16.79 -23.19
C ASN A 618 26.00 -17.56 -21.92
N TRP A 619 26.80 -18.61 -22.10
CA TRP A 619 27.11 -19.56 -21.03
C TRP A 619 27.93 -18.94 -19.90
N THR A 620 28.86 -18.04 -20.23
CA THR A 620 29.82 -17.42 -19.28
C THR A 620 29.15 -16.47 -18.30
N ALA A 621 27.93 -16.00 -18.58
CA ALA A 621 27.20 -15.13 -17.67
C ALA A 621 26.86 -15.81 -16.33
N ASN A 622 26.72 -17.14 -16.33
CA ASN A 622 26.24 -17.92 -15.19
C ASN A 622 25.00 -17.26 -14.54
N ASP A 623 24.02 -16.91 -15.38
CA ASP A 623 22.86 -16.11 -15.00
C ASP A 623 21.72 -16.34 -16.00
N GLN A 624 20.57 -16.77 -15.49
CA GLN A 624 19.41 -17.18 -16.28
C GLN A 624 18.74 -15.98 -16.96
N GLU A 625 18.88 -14.75 -16.45
CA GLU A 625 18.37 -13.56 -17.14
C GLU A 625 19.17 -13.23 -18.40
N ARG A 626 20.42 -13.71 -18.48
CA ARG A 626 21.36 -13.45 -19.59
C ARG A 626 21.59 -14.66 -20.49
N TYR A 627 21.25 -15.84 -20.00
CA TYR A 627 21.65 -17.11 -20.56
C TYR A 627 21.16 -17.33 -21.99
N LEU A 628 19.88 -17.03 -22.26
CA LEU A 628 19.22 -17.33 -23.54
C LEU A 628 19.75 -16.51 -24.73
N PHE A 629 20.56 -15.49 -24.50
CA PHE A 629 21.05 -14.65 -25.58
C PHE A 629 22.16 -15.35 -26.39
N GLY A 630 21.86 -15.67 -27.66
CA GLY A 630 22.79 -16.33 -28.56
C GLY A 630 24.07 -15.52 -28.83
N LYS A 631 25.24 -16.11 -28.64
CA LYS A 631 26.56 -15.49 -28.89
C LYS A 631 27.21 -15.97 -30.18
N THR A 632 26.85 -17.15 -30.68
CA THR A 632 27.38 -17.70 -31.94
C THR A 632 26.26 -18.16 -32.86
N VAL A 633 26.45 -18.00 -34.16
CA VAL A 633 25.50 -18.42 -35.19
C VAL A 633 25.89 -19.79 -35.75
N ALA A 634 24.94 -20.74 -35.76
CA ALA A 634 25.08 -22.04 -36.39
C ALA A 634 24.64 -22.01 -37.85
N SER A 635 25.19 -22.91 -38.67
CA SER A 635 24.84 -23.08 -40.08
C SER A 635 23.59 -23.93 -40.32
N SER A 636 23.10 -24.64 -39.31
CA SER A 636 21.96 -25.57 -39.40
C SER A 636 21.10 -25.53 -38.15
N VAL A 637 19.81 -25.79 -38.31
CA VAL A 637 18.85 -25.99 -37.20
C VAL A 637 19.10 -27.29 -36.43
N LEU A 638 19.88 -28.22 -36.99
CA LEU A 638 20.25 -29.48 -36.32
C LEU A 638 21.62 -29.39 -35.61
N SER A 639 22.01 -28.16 -35.24
CA SER A 639 23.27 -27.86 -34.57
C SER A 639 23.04 -26.91 -33.38
N GLY A 640 23.83 -27.04 -32.32
CA GLY A 640 23.79 -26.12 -31.17
C GLY A 640 22.51 -26.24 -30.35
N TYR A 641 21.67 -25.20 -30.36
CA TYR A 641 20.43 -25.16 -29.55
C TYR A 641 19.17 -25.56 -30.31
N CYS A 642 19.33 -25.91 -31.59
CA CYS A 642 18.21 -26.23 -32.49
C CYS A 642 17.09 -25.19 -32.53
N SER A 643 17.44 -23.96 -32.17
CA SER A 643 16.57 -22.80 -32.06
C SER A 643 17.25 -21.62 -32.74
N GLY A 644 16.46 -20.65 -33.18
CA GLY A 644 16.95 -19.46 -33.86
C GLY A 644 16.77 -18.19 -33.05
N GLN A 645 17.41 -17.15 -33.52
CA GLN A 645 17.33 -15.80 -32.98
C GLN A 645 17.20 -14.79 -34.11
N GLU A 646 16.50 -13.70 -33.84
CA GLU A 646 16.36 -12.60 -34.80
C GLU A 646 16.74 -11.28 -34.14
N ARG A 647 17.69 -10.59 -34.77
CA ARG A 647 18.08 -9.22 -34.48
C ARG A 647 18.09 -8.45 -35.80
N LYS A 648 17.67 -7.20 -35.76
CA LYS A 648 17.61 -6.37 -36.97
C LYS A 648 18.96 -5.64 -37.17
N PRO A 649 19.36 -5.32 -38.41
CA PRO A 649 20.38 -4.31 -38.64
C PRO A 649 19.95 -2.99 -38.01
N ILE A 650 20.88 -2.24 -37.43
CA ILE A 650 20.60 -0.95 -36.82
C ILE A 650 20.78 0.12 -37.89
N SER A 651 19.68 0.77 -38.28
CA SER A 651 19.68 1.93 -39.18
C SER A 651 19.27 3.23 -38.48
N ALA A 652 18.70 3.13 -37.27
CA ALA A 652 18.30 4.24 -36.41
C ALA A 652 18.17 3.76 -34.95
N SER A 653 18.06 4.70 -34.01
CA SER A 653 17.74 4.38 -32.62
C SER A 653 16.32 3.82 -32.51
N GLY A 654 16.12 2.84 -31.63
CA GLY A 654 14.83 2.19 -31.44
C GLY A 654 14.75 1.34 -30.19
N SER A 655 13.53 0.98 -29.80
CA SER A 655 13.23 0.08 -28.68
C SER A 655 12.43 -1.12 -29.16
N PHE A 656 12.77 -2.31 -28.66
CA PHE A 656 12.23 -3.58 -29.16
C PHE A 656 11.95 -4.54 -28.01
N ALA A 657 10.88 -5.32 -28.17
CA ALA A 657 10.54 -6.42 -27.28
C ALA A 657 11.17 -7.72 -27.80
N LEU A 658 11.28 -8.71 -26.91
CA LEU A 658 11.63 -10.08 -27.27
C LEU A 658 10.41 -10.99 -27.24
N CYS A 659 10.35 -11.91 -28.19
CA CYS A 659 9.32 -12.92 -28.30
C CYS A 659 9.95 -14.31 -28.32
N GLY A 660 9.56 -15.14 -27.36
CA GLY A 660 10.09 -16.48 -27.10
C GLY A 660 9.34 -17.60 -27.82
N PHE A 661 9.98 -18.78 -27.86
CA PHE A 661 9.46 -20.07 -28.35
C PHE A 661 9.17 -20.20 -29.85
N GLY A 662 8.60 -19.18 -30.47
CA GLY A 662 8.02 -19.25 -31.81
C GLY A 662 6.54 -19.64 -31.76
N ASN A 663 5.90 -19.64 -32.92
CA ASN A 663 4.47 -19.89 -33.10
C ASN A 663 4.22 -20.98 -34.15
N LEU A 664 2.96 -21.33 -34.37
CA LEU A 664 2.53 -22.39 -35.30
C LEU A 664 2.94 -22.20 -36.77
N ALA A 665 3.45 -21.01 -37.15
CA ALA A 665 3.93 -20.67 -38.48
C ALA A 665 5.46 -20.58 -38.56
N THR A 666 6.18 -20.71 -37.44
CA THR A 666 7.63 -20.48 -37.38
C THR A 666 8.41 -21.63 -38.03
N ALA A 667 7.92 -22.87 -37.89
CA ALA A 667 8.54 -24.09 -38.37
C ALA A 667 10.00 -24.25 -37.89
N ASN A 668 10.99 -24.09 -38.78
CA ASN A 668 12.39 -24.32 -38.45
C ASN A 668 12.95 -23.20 -37.57
N GLY A 669 13.67 -23.59 -36.52
CA GLY A 669 14.31 -22.68 -35.58
C GLY A 669 13.42 -22.23 -34.42
N ALA A 670 12.12 -22.57 -34.38
CA ALA A 670 11.35 -22.48 -33.15
C ALA A 670 11.93 -23.44 -32.07
N GLY A 671 11.70 -23.13 -30.80
CA GLY A 671 12.19 -23.94 -29.68
C GLY A 671 12.38 -23.16 -28.39
N LEU A 672 12.78 -23.85 -27.32
CA LEU A 672 12.88 -23.27 -25.97
C LEU A 672 13.90 -22.13 -25.84
N ALA A 673 14.93 -22.10 -26.69
CA ALA A 673 15.91 -21.01 -26.74
C ALA A 673 15.60 -19.95 -27.82
N TYR A 674 14.49 -20.07 -28.54
CA TYR A 674 14.14 -19.13 -29.62
C TYR A 674 13.84 -17.73 -29.05
N LEU A 675 14.46 -16.71 -29.64
CA LEU A 675 14.19 -15.31 -29.31
C LEU A 675 14.15 -14.44 -30.58
N ARG A 676 13.01 -13.84 -30.87
CA ARG A 676 12.86 -12.87 -31.97
C ARG A 676 12.59 -11.47 -31.46
N MET A 677 13.27 -10.49 -32.03
CA MET A 677 12.93 -9.07 -31.85
C MET A 677 11.67 -8.66 -32.59
N GLN A 678 10.85 -7.84 -31.93
CA GLN A 678 9.71 -7.14 -32.52
C GLN A 678 9.54 -5.73 -31.94
N ALA A 679 8.71 -4.89 -32.57
CA ALA A 679 8.41 -3.57 -32.00
C ALA A 679 7.63 -3.72 -30.68
N LEU A 680 7.74 -2.74 -29.78
CA LEU A 680 7.09 -2.81 -28.46
C LEU A 680 5.56 -2.94 -28.54
N ASN A 681 4.96 -2.37 -29.59
CA ASN A 681 3.53 -2.38 -29.85
C ASN A 681 3.10 -3.43 -30.90
N ASP A 682 4.02 -4.31 -31.36
CA ASP A 682 3.71 -5.31 -32.39
C ASP A 682 2.73 -6.35 -31.85
N THR A 683 1.57 -6.48 -32.51
CA THR A 683 0.49 -7.41 -32.14
C THR A 683 0.17 -8.31 -33.32
N SER A 684 -0.20 -9.56 -33.05
CA SER A 684 -0.67 -10.49 -34.08
C SER A 684 -1.55 -11.59 -33.49
N ALA A 685 -2.27 -12.31 -34.35
CA ALA A 685 -3.05 -13.48 -33.94
C ALA A 685 -2.20 -14.63 -33.37
N LEU A 686 -0.87 -14.55 -33.56
CA LEU A 686 0.12 -15.54 -33.10
C LEU A 686 1.02 -15.00 -31.98
N CYS A 687 0.79 -13.78 -31.49
CA CYS A 687 1.42 -13.25 -30.28
C CYS A 687 0.54 -13.57 -29.08
N GLY A 688 1.15 -14.14 -28.05
CA GLY A 688 0.52 -14.46 -26.77
C GLY A 688 1.44 -14.10 -25.61
N ALA A 689 1.02 -14.46 -24.42
CA ALA A 689 1.78 -14.26 -23.20
C ALA A 689 1.32 -15.24 -22.12
N ARG A 690 1.99 -15.15 -20.98
CA ARG A 690 1.70 -15.89 -19.74
C ARG A 690 1.87 -14.90 -18.58
N VAL A 691 1.19 -15.12 -17.45
CA VAL A 691 1.52 -14.37 -16.22
C VAL A 691 2.87 -14.86 -15.70
N CYS A 692 3.81 -13.96 -15.42
CA CYS A 692 5.06 -14.40 -14.77
C CYS A 692 4.72 -15.01 -13.40
N GLY A 693 5.39 -16.09 -13.01
CA GLY A 693 5.06 -16.80 -11.78
C GLY A 693 5.31 -16.01 -10.48
N THR A 694 6.29 -15.09 -10.49
CA THR A 694 6.43 -14.04 -9.45
C THR A 694 5.86 -12.69 -9.88
N ALA A 695 5.14 -12.70 -10.99
CA ALA A 695 4.64 -11.53 -11.67
C ALA A 695 5.71 -10.48 -12.00
N GLY A 696 6.94 -10.93 -12.27
CA GLY A 696 8.08 -10.08 -12.61
C GLY A 696 8.65 -9.28 -11.45
N ASN A 697 8.25 -9.59 -10.21
CA ASN A 697 8.84 -9.02 -9.01
C ASN A 697 9.99 -9.90 -8.54
N ARG A 698 11.22 -9.42 -8.72
CA ARG A 698 12.44 -10.12 -8.30
C ARG A 698 13.50 -9.15 -7.78
N GLY A 699 14.31 -9.64 -6.85
CA GLY A 699 15.44 -8.90 -6.31
C GLY A 699 16.69 -9.03 -7.17
N VAL A 700 17.80 -8.54 -6.65
CA VAL A 700 19.14 -8.79 -7.20
C VAL A 700 19.91 -9.60 -6.17
N TYR A 701 20.26 -10.83 -6.54
CA TYR A 701 21.06 -11.67 -5.66
C TYR A 701 22.46 -11.08 -5.49
N GLN A 702 22.88 -10.89 -4.25
CA GLN A 702 24.24 -10.50 -3.89
C GLN A 702 24.89 -11.66 -3.13
N GLU A 703 26.04 -12.12 -3.62
CA GLU A 703 26.91 -12.97 -2.82
C GLU A 703 27.34 -12.13 -1.60
N ALA A 704 26.99 -12.61 -0.40
CA ALA A 704 27.29 -11.92 0.85
C ALA A 704 28.67 -12.31 1.36
#